data_AF-A0A410E0H4-F1
#
_entry.id   AF-A0A410E0H4-F1
#
_cell.length_a   1.000
_cell.length_b   1.000
_cell.length_c   1.000
_cell.angle_alpha   90.00
_cell.angle_beta   90.00
_cell.angle_gamma   90.00
#
_symmetry.space_group_name_H-M   'P 1'
#
loop_
_entity.id
_entity.type
_entity.pdbx_description
1 polymer ?
#
loop_
_entity_poly.entity_id
_entity_poly.type
_entity_poly.pdbx_seq_one_letter_code
_entity_poly.pdbx_strand_id
1 'polypeptide(L)'
;MKIEECYRYKSLSDMMLFKYNMVHTTREDDVFSDEPMLISEAVANSFKHSSEVLNGLIERIISNINTEFEDLKPFIPDFKYKDEIIAIKRSLPETLWVRYDGFRKENGIFYSELNYDKPCAQRECSFNSKVEDAFGDNFDDDLYKTVKRICSKEFPNKEKINIAFLTAPSRYEETHLVIYLKDILEDSKHSFILAGPDNFNVSDDKVYVFGKPIDVIIRLYPTEFLYEVRHFEQILKLHDLGKVLILNDPRVIIGQCKSLYAYLWNLVDSKDFRISEAEAKVIKAVLPRTEILKAANFYKAVNNKNKYVVKPVFGRYSIDVFIGKLHSEEEWKESLDYVKKEMDNKTFILQEFCEIEAETAPYYDGRFSYDVEAFGNYGVFLSGHKFIGSCIRWNDDYLTEEESTWISSVKVKKKSFMEVAKSKLDLHSLTKKLVLDHGFTGIYAKNYNYISEDIILMDKSKFEELKLATEELAYIFKKTTKLIYNNLDMYADILGIEELKETIKREYTDELIFLGRMDWMLDKYGNLKVLEINAETPAGIFESTVIDKYYYESVKDNKGLKITPINNEMPKLIKMQFNKILKDLKAKKNVSTVAIVAATYYEDWYTINSIYEAIKGEDTEEAQDNDIEVITGSIYDIEVKEDQCYLYGKKIDCFYRFYPLDWFFDPKYEVEAIGELINKSIFSINPVSSIIPQSKGFFSAIYELLKYDFYSEEEKKLIVKYIPYTTFDPTSLKNENYIVKPLLGREGSDIKLSYELDNLPEYDCVFQETVKGATLKFTVKCNTGTWSENLYPIIGTYIVGDNFAGIYTRVGSKITDSICMYSPLYTIEREGDN
;
A
#
# COMPACT_ATOMS: atom_id res chain seq x y z
N MET A 1 -8.60 -6.32 14.65
CA MET A 1 -9.30 -7.39 15.40
C MET A 1 -8.68 -7.48 16.78
N LYS A 2 -9.46 -7.66 17.85
CA LYS A 2 -8.86 -8.23 19.07
C LYS A 2 -8.45 -9.64 18.71
N ILE A 3 -7.14 -9.90 18.68
CA ILE A 3 -6.49 -11.18 18.36
C ILE A 3 -7.11 -12.36 19.16
N GLU A 4 -7.78 -12.06 20.26
CA GLU A 4 -8.47 -13.01 21.14
C GLU A 4 -9.57 -13.88 20.48
N GLU A 5 -10.26 -13.43 19.42
CA GLU A 5 -11.29 -14.27 18.75
C GLU A 5 -10.72 -15.31 17.78
N CYS A 6 -9.52 -15.08 17.23
CA CYS A 6 -8.84 -16.04 16.35
C CYS A 6 -8.48 -17.33 17.09
N TYR A 7 -8.24 -17.31 18.40
CA TYR A 7 -7.86 -18.53 19.15
C TYR A 7 -8.95 -19.62 19.19
N ARG A 8 -10.18 -19.36 18.71
CA ARG A 8 -11.23 -20.39 18.56
C ARG A 8 -11.22 -21.11 17.21
N TYR A 9 -10.56 -20.56 16.20
CA TYR A 9 -10.52 -21.08 14.83
C TYR A 9 -9.06 -21.33 14.42
N LYS A 10 -8.78 -22.33 13.58
CA LYS A 10 -7.39 -22.61 13.19
C LYS A 10 -6.85 -21.60 12.19
N SER A 11 -7.74 -21.03 11.37
CA SER A 11 -7.40 -20.05 10.34
C SER A 11 -8.51 -19.01 10.12
N LEU A 12 -8.23 -18.02 9.27
CA LEU A 12 -9.23 -17.04 8.86
C LEU A 12 -10.36 -17.70 8.04
N SER A 13 -10.04 -18.62 7.14
CA SER A 13 -11.04 -19.34 6.35
C SER A 13 -11.96 -20.21 7.21
N ASP A 14 -11.44 -20.87 8.25
CA ASP A 14 -12.25 -21.58 9.23
C ASP A 14 -13.27 -20.65 9.90
N MET A 15 -12.83 -19.47 10.32
CA MET A 15 -13.72 -18.48 10.92
C MET A 15 -14.79 -18.02 9.91
N MET A 16 -14.40 -17.74 8.67
CA MET A 16 -15.34 -17.33 7.61
C MET A 16 -16.36 -18.42 7.31
N LEU A 17 -15.94 -19.69 7.27
CA LEU A 17 -16.80 -20.85 7.07
C LEU A 17 -17.84 -20.99 8.19
N PHE A 18 -17.40 -20.98 9.46
CA PHE A 18 -18.27 -21.31 10.59
C PHE A 18 -19.06 -20.12 11.14
N LYS A 19 -18.48 -18.91 11.17
CA LYS A 19 -19.12 -17.72 11.75
C LYS A 19 -19.98 -16.97 10.74
N TYR A 20 -19.55 -16.94 9.47
CA TYR A 20 -20.24 -16.19 8.42
C TYR A 20 -21.00 -17.09 7.45
N ASN A 21 -21.00 -18.42 7.63
CA ASN A 21 -21.60 -19.38 6.72
C ASN A 21 -21.09 -19.19 5.28
N MET A 22 -19.78 -19.00 5.10
CA MET A 22 -19.19 -19.07 3.76
C MET A 22 -19.31 -20.47 3.16
N VAL A 23 -19.15 -20.59 1.85
CA VAL A 23 -19.08 -21.90 1.18
C VAL A 23 -17.63 -22.38 1.20
N HIS A 24 -17.44 -23.66 1.46
CA HIS A 24 -16.12 -24.28 1.45
C HIS A 24 -15.49 -24.21 0.05
N THR A 25 -14.20 -23.90 0.00
CA THR A 25 -13.39 -23.81 -1.22
C THR A 25 -12.21 -24.78 -1.14
N THR A 26 -11.76 -25.29 -2.28
CA THR A 26 -10.55 -26.13 -2.37
C THR A 26 -9.26 -25.33 -2.16
N ARG A 27 -9.36 -23.99 -2.16
CA ARG A 27 -8.23 -23.07 -1.99
C ARG A 27 -7.91 -22.75 -0.53
N GLU A 28 -8.69 -23.29 0.42
CA GLU A 28 -8.48 -23.16 1.86
C GLU A 28 -8.23 -21.71 2.32
N ASP A 29 -7.00 -21.38 2.71
CA ASP A 29 -6.64 -20.13 3.40
C ASP A 29 -6.28 -18.97 2.46
N ASP A 30 -6.12 -19.20 1.16
CA ASP A 30 -5.68 -18.13 0.23
C ASP A 30 -6.81 -17.22 -0.30
N VAL A 31 -8.05 -17.49 0.10
CA VAL A 31 -9.24 -16.74 -0.36
C VAL A 31 -9.44 -15.43 0.41
N PHE A 32 -8.93 -15.35 1.64
CA PHE A 32 -9.06 -14.17 2.49
C PHE A 32 -7.69 -13.70 2.94
N SER A 33 -7.40 -12.43 2.68
CA SER A 33 -6.23 -11.78 3.27
C SER A 33 -6.42 -11.64 4.78
N ASP A 34 -5.37 -11.98 5.52
CA ASP A 34 -5.24 -11.72 6.95
C ASP A 34 -5.05 -10.23 7.27
N GLU A 35 -4.90 -9.40 6.23
CA GLU A 35 -4.69 -7.97 6.34
C GLU A 35 -5.74 -7.12 5.60
N PRO A 36 -6.05 -5.92 6.13
CA PRO A 36 -6.86 -4.96 5.42
C PRO A 36 -6.05 -4.21 4.37
N MET A 37 -6.68 -3.90 3.25
CA MET A 37 -6.24 -2.85 2.34
C MET A 37 -6.49 -1.47 2.96
N LEU A 38 -5.50 -0.57 2.87
CA LEU A 38 -5.62 0.81 3.34
C LEU A 38 -5.94 1.72 2.15
N ILE A 39 -7.06 2.44 2.21
CA ILE A 39 -7.41 3.48 1.23
C ILE A 39 -7.38 4.87 1.84
N SER A 40 -7.12 5.90 1.03
CA SER A 40 -7.16 7.29 1.50
C SER A 40 -8.59 7.73 1.81
N GLU A 41 -8.73 8.71 2.70
CA GLU A 41 -10.02 9.34 3.00
C GLU A 41 -10.69 9.94 1.75
N ALA A 42 -9.89 10.50 0.82
CA ALA A 42 -10.40 11.03 -0.44
C ALA A 42 -11.05 9.94 -1.31
N VAL A 43 -10.45 8.76 -1.41
CA VAL A 43 -11.01 7.62 -2.16
C VAL A 43 -12.28 7.09 -1.49
N ALA A 44 -12.24 6.90 -0.16
CA ALA A 44 -13.40 6.48 0.63
C ALA A 44 -14.58 7.45 0.48
N ASN A 45 -14.32 8.75 0.58
CA ASN A 45 -15.33 9.80 0.39
C ASN A 45 -15.85 9.84 -1.05
N SER A 46 -14.99 9.59 -2.05
CA SER A 46 -15.41 9.52 -3.44
C SER A 46 -16.40 8.37 -3.67
N PHE A 47 -16.09 7.16 -3.17
CA PHE A 47 -17.01 6.02 -3.24
C PHE A 47 -18.32 6.29 -2.51
N LYS A 48 -18.25 6.76 -1.26
CA LYS A 48 -19.43 7.05 -0.45
C LYS A 48 -20.33 8.11 -1.09
N HIS A 49 -19.78 9.29 -1.42
CA HIS A 49 -20.57 10.39 -1.94
C HIS A 49 -21.16 10.07 -3.32
N SER A 50 -20.35 9.54 -4.24
CA SER A 50 -20.83 9.25 -5.60
C SER A 50 -21.87 8.13 -5.61
N SER A 51 -21.72 7.11 -4.77
CA SER A 51 -22.67 6.00 -4.71
C SER A 51 -24.04 6.45 -4.19
N GLU A 52 -24.07 7.25 -3.12
CA GLU A 52 -25.30 7.79 -2.53
C GLU A 52 -26.03 8.73 -3.51
N VAL A 53 -25.31 9.62 -4.20
CA VAL A 53 -25.89 10.53 -5.20
C VAL A 53 -26.47 9.75 -6.39
N LEU A 54 -25.71 8.79 -6.94
CA LEU A 54 -26.19 7.96 -8.05
C LEU A 54 -27.40 7.13 -7.63
N ASN A 55 -27.38 6.52 -6.44
CA ASN A 55 -28.49 5.70 -5.99
C ASN A 55 -29.78 6.52 -5.84
N GLY A 56 -29.70 7.71 -5.24
CA GLY A 56 -30.85 8.61 -5.13
C GLY A 56 -31.42 9.04 -6.48
N LEU A 57 -30.56 9.31 -7.46
CA LEU A 57 -30.99 9.60 -8.84
C LEU A 57 -31.68 8.40 -9.48
N ILE A 58 -31.11 7.21 -9.35
CA ILE A 58 -31.63 6.00 -9.98
C ILE A 58 -32.98 5.60 -9.37
N GLU A 59 -33.13 5.68 -8.05
CA GLU A 59 -34.42 5.45 -7.39
C GLU A 59 -35.47 6.49 -7.80
N ARG A 60 -35.08 7.75 -8.02
CA ARG A 60 -35.97 8.78 -8.60
C ARG A 60 -36.41 8.42 -10.00
N ILE A 61 -35.49 7.95 -10.85
CA ILE A 61 -35.79 7.50 -12.22
C ILE A 61 -36.77 6.33 -12.19
N ILE A 62 -36.49 5.30 -11.38
CA ILE A 62 -37.34 4.11 -11.27
C ILE A 62 -38.74 4.47 -10.76
N SER A 63 -38.83 5.33 -9.75
CA SER A 63 -40.10 5.78 -9.17
C SER A 63 -40.96 6.56 -10.16
N ASN A 64 -40.34 7.20 -11.16
CA ASN A 64 -41.01 8.07 -12.13
C ASN A 64 -40.88 7.54 -13.57
N ILE A 65 -40.68 6.24 -13.75
CA ILE A 65 -40.49 5.60 -15.06
C ILE A 65 -41.71 5.71 -15.98
N ASN A 66 -42.92 5.91 -15.42
CA ASN A 66 -44.17 6.09 -16.17
C ASN A 66 -44.58 7.56 -16.29
N THR A 67 -43.76 8.50 -15.83
CA THR A 67 -44.05 9.94 -15.84
C THR A 67 -42.86 10.71 -16.39
N GLU A 68 -41.96 11.17 -15.53
CA GLU A 68 -40.84 12.06 -15.87
C GLU A 68 -39.79 11.40 -16.76
N PHE A 69 -39.58 10.08 -16.62
CA PHE A 69 -38.52 9.32 -17.31
C PHE A 69 -39.08 8.25 -18.25
N GLU A 70 -40.25 8.47 -18.85
CA GLU A 70 -40.86 7.51 -19.78
C GLU A 70 -39.98 7.20 -21.00
N ASP A 71 -39.14 8.15 -21.42
CA ASP A 71 -38.16 8.01 -22.50
C ASP A 71 -37.02 7.03 -22.19
N LEU A 72 -36.90 6.52 -20.95
CA LEU A 72 -35.99 5.42 -20.61
C LEU A 72 -36.54 4.04 -21.02
N LYS A 73 -37.86 3.85 -21.14
CA LYS A 73 -38.45 2.52 -21.43
C LYS A 73 -37.85 1.80 -22.65
N PRO A 74 -37.52 2.48 -23.77
CA PRO A 74 -36.86 1.85 -24.93
C PRO A 74 -35.44 1.33 -24.66
N PHE A 75 -34.79 1.78 -23.59
CA PHE A 75 -33.46 1.32 -23.18
C PHE A 75 -33.51 0.03 -22.36
N ILE A 76 -34.68 -0.36 -21.87
CA ILE A 76 -34.86 -1.58 -21.08
C ILE A 76 -35.11 -2.75 -22.06
N PRO A 77 -34.25 -3.78 -22.12
CA PRO A 77 -34.48 -4.96 -22.95
C PRO A 77 -35.77 -5.68 -22.54
N ASP A 78 -36.29 -6.53 -23.40
CA ASP A 78 -37.47 -7.33 -23.07
C ASP A 78 -37.13 -8.49 -22.13
N PHE A 79 -38.04 -8.81 -21.20
CA PHE A 79 -37.94 -9.96 -20.30
C PHE A 79 -39.32 -10.32 -19.76
N LYS A 80 -39.46 -11.54 -19.23
CA LYS A 80 -40.77 -12.03 -18.76
C LYS A 80 -41.28 -11.17 -17.59
N TYR A 81 -42.52 -10.72 -17.69
CA TYR A 81 -43.20 -9.79 -16.77
C TYR A 81 -42.72 -8.33 -16.81
N LYS A 82 -41.91 -7.93 -17.80
CA LYS A 82 -41.44 -6.55 -17.93
C LYS A 82 -42.57 -5.53 -17.86
N ASP A 83 -43.60 -5.70 -18.68
CA ASP A 83 -44.71 -4.75 -18.77
C ASP A 83 -45.51 -4.69 -17.47
N GLU A 84 -45.77 -5.84 -16.85
CA GLU A 84 -46.44 -5.96 -15.57
C GLU A 84 -45.64 -5.32 -14.43
N ILE A 85 -44.31 -5.47 -14.43
CA ILE A 85 -43.41 -4.89 -13.44
C ILE A 85 -43.31 -3.37 -13.60
N ILE A 86 -43.18 -2.88 -14.83
CA ILE A 86 -43.16 -1.43 -15.10
C ILE A 86 -44.53 -0.81 -14.77
N ALA A 87 -45.63 -1.54 -14.96
CA ALA A 87 -46.98 -1.05 -14.70
C ALA A 87 -47.38 -1.01 -13.21
N ILE A 88 -46.52 -1.46 -12.29
CA ILE A 88 -46.76 -1.38 -10.84
C ILE A 88 -47.05 0.08 -10.44
N LYS A 89 -48.20 0.30 -9.80
CA LYS A 89 -48.74 1.61 -9.42
C LYS A 89 -48.36 2.03 -8.01
N ARG A 90 -48.09 1.09 -7.10
CA ARG A 90 -47.62 1.44 -5.75
C ARG A 90 -46.31 2.22 -5.80
N SER A 91 -46.12 3.07 -4.80
CA SER A 91 -44.84 3.75 -4.56
C SER A 91 -43.70 2.73 -4.48
N LEU A 92 -42.53 3.07 -5.03
CA LEU A 92 -41.32 2.27 -4.90
C LEU A 92 -40.97 2.14 -3.40
N PRO A 93 -40.94 0.92 -2.85
CA PRO A 93 -40.40 0.70 -1.52
C PRO A 93 -38.93 1.11 -1.45
N GLU A 94 -38.45 1.43 -0.26
CA GLU A 94 -37.02 1.69 -0.04
C GLU A 94 -36.21 0.43 -0.43
N THR A 95 -35.12 0.61 -1.18
CA THR A 95 -34.30 -0.51 -1.66
C THR A 95 -33.57 -1.17 -0.48
N LEU A 96 -33.67 -2.49 -0.35
CA LEU A 96 -33.06 -3.21 0.77
C LEU A 96 -31.53 -3.20 0.66
N TRP A 97 -31.00 -3.51 -0.52
CA TRP A 97 -29.56 -3.43 -0.78
C TRP A 97 -29.25 -3.10 -2.23
N VAL A 98 -28.07 -2.54 -2.47
CA VAL A 98 -27.49 -2.33 -3.79
C VAL A 98 -25.99 -2.51 -3.65
N ARG A 99 -25.32 -3.06 -4.66
CA ARG A 99 -23.84 -3.08 -4.71
C ARG A 99 -23.35 -2.45 -6.00
N TYR A 100 -22.43 -1.50 -5.90
CA TYR A 100 -21.71 -1.01 -7.08
C TYR A 100 -20.35 -1.68 -7.19
N ASP A 101 -19.97 -2.07 -8.40
CA ASP A 101 -18.63 -2.61 -8.69
C ASP A 101 -17.72 -1.44 -9.03
N GLY A 102 -16.99 -0.98 -8.01
CA GLY A 102 -16.14 0.21 -8.05
C GLY A 102 -14.67 -0.13 -8.27
N PHE A 103 -13.98 0.73 -9.01
CA PHE A 103 -12.57 0.54 -9.36
C PHE A 103 -11.82 1.85 -9.21
N ARG A 104 -10.54 1.77 -8.83
CA ARG A 104 -9.63 2.92 -8.88
C ARG A 104 -9.09 3.13 -10.29
N LYS A 105 -8.88 4.39 -10.64
CA LYS A 105 -8.16 4.84 -11.84
C LYS A 105 -7.17 5.91 -11.43
N GLU A 106 -6.21 6.22 -12.30
CA GLU A 106 -5.13 7.19 -12.03
C GLU A 106 -5.61 8.47 -11.32
N ASN A 107 -6.77 8.99 -11.74
CA ASN A 107 -7.37 10.20 -11.16
C ASN A 107 -8.82 9.96 -10.71
N GLY A 108 -8.98 9.13 -9.67
CA GLY A 108 -10.24 8.95 -8.95
C GLY A 108 -10.77 7.51 -9.03
N ILE A 109 -12.09 7.38 -9.15
CA ILE A 109 -12.77 6.08 -9.21
C ILE A 109 -13.72 6.02 -10.40
N PHE A 110 -14.19 4.82 -10.71
CA PHE A 110 -15.34 4.63 -11.59
C PHE A 110 -16.13 3.38 -11.19
N TYR A 111 -17.39 3.31 -11.61
CA TYR A 111 -18.23 2.12 -11.48
C TYR A 111 -18.37 1.47 -12.85
N SER A 112 -18.01 0.19 -12.96
CA SER A 112 -18.19 -0.55 -14.21
C SER A 112 -19.62 -1.09 -14.34
N GLU A 113 -20.24 -1.44 -13.21
CA GLU A 113 -21.56 -2.05 -13.07
C GLU A 113 -22.27 -1.63 -11.78
N LEU A 114 -23.61 -1.56 -11.84
CA LEU A 114 -24.48 -1.34 -10.68
C LEU A 114 -25.36 -2.59 -10.50
N ASN A 115 -25.35 -3.18 -9.30
CA ASN A 115 -26.04 -4.43 -9.00
C ASN A 115 -27.20 -4.17 -8.05
N TYR A 116 -28.40 -3.97 -8.62
CA TYR A 116 -29.63 -3.70 -7.88
C TYR A 116 -30.46 -4.96 -7.63
N ASP A 117 -30.48 -5.91 -8.57
CA ASP A 117 -31.49 -6.96 -8.58
C ASP A 117 -31.19 -8.07 -7.57
N LYS A 118 -29.96 -8.57 -7.60
CA LYS A 118 -29.44 -9.61 -6.70
C LYS A 118 -27.94 -9.42 -6.49
N PRO A 119 -27.50 -8.42 -5.69
CA PRO A 119 -26.09 -8.26 -5.36
C PRO A 119 -25.59 -9.46 -4.53
N CYS A 120 -24.29 -9.77 -4.65
CA CYS A 120 -23.57 -10.73 -3.79
C CYS A 120 -22.45 -10.03 -3.01
N ALA A 121 -21.77 -10.75 -2.11
CA ALA A 121 -20.70 -10.29 -1.21
C ALA A 121 -21.13 -9.67 0.14
N GLN A 122 -22.35 -9.98 0.62
CA GLN A 122 -22.87 -9.47 1.90
C GLN A 122 -22.09 -9.99 3.11
N ARG A 123 -21.68 -11.27 3.11
CA ARG A 123 -20.96 -11.89 4.24
C ARG A 123 -19.55 -11.30 4.37
N GLU A 124 -18.91 -11.02 3.25
CA GLU A 124 -17.62 -10.37 3.10
C GLU A 124 -17.67 -8.94 3.64
N CYS A 125 -18.71 -8.18 3.30
CA CYS A 125 -18.92 -6.84 3.86
C CYS A 125 -19.19 -6.87 5.35
N SER A 126 -19.94 -7.86 5.84
CA SER A 126 -20.15 -8.07 7.28
C SER A 126 -18.85 -8.38 8.02
N PHE A 127 -18.02 -9.25 7.45
CA PHE A 127 -16.69 -9.53 8.00
C PHE A 127 -15.83 -8.27 8.05
N ASN A 128 -15.77 -7.52 6.94
CA ASN A 128 -15.04 -6.23 6.92
C ASN A 128 -15.54 -5.28 8.00
N SER A 129 -16.85 -5.20 8.23
CA SER A 129 -17.46 -4.34 9.26
C SER A 129 -16.95 -4.63 10.68
N LYS A 130 -16.43 -5.84 10.96
CA LYS A 130 -15.85 -6.18 12.29
C LYS A 130 -14.38 -5.79 12.43
N VAL A 131 -13.77 -5.30 11.37
CA VAL A 131 -12.40 -4.80 11.41
C VAL A 131 -12.41 -3.36 11.94
N GLU A 132 -11.56 -3.08 12.93
CA GLU A 132 -11.41 -1.74 13.50
C GLU A 132 -11.06 -0.70 12.43
N ASP A 133 -11.74 0.45 12.43
CA ASP A 133 -11.60 1.51 11.41
C ASP A 133 -11.94 1.07 9.98
N ALA A 134 -12.81 0.07 9.81
CA ALA A 134 -13.28 -0.38 8.50
C ALA A 134 -14.02 0.71 7.71
N PHE A 135 -13.88 0.68 6.39
CA PHE A 135 -14.68 1.46 5.47
C PHE A 135 -16.10 0.85 5.38
N GLY A 136 -16.97 1.30 6.28
CA GLY A 136 -18.31 0.75 6.49
C GLY A 136 -18.33 -0.28 7.62
N ASP A 137 -18.24 0.22 8.85
CA ASP A 137 -18.09 -0.53 10.10
C ASP A 137 -19.41 -1.09 10.67
N ASN A 138 -20.57 -0.66 10.14
CA ASN A 138 -21.89 -0.95 10.71
C ASN A 138 -22.83 -1.73 9.77
N PHE A 139 -22.28 -2.55 8.86
CA PHE A 139 -23.05 -3.24 7.82
C PHE A 139 -24.28 -4.01 8.35
N ASP A 140 -24.09 -4.92 9.31
CA ASP A 140 -25.18 -5.77 9.86
C ASP A 140 -26.27 -4.92 10.50
N ASP A 141 -25.86 -3.96 11.34
CA ASP A 141 -26.75 -3.12 12.12
C ASP A 141 -27.58 -2.21 11.21
N ASP A 142 -26.96 -1.65 10.17
CA ASP A 142 -27.65 -0.76 9.24
C ASP A 142 -28.59 -1.54 8.31
N LEU A 143 -28.23 -2.76 7.91
CA LEU A 143 -29.14 -3.65 7.19
C LEU A 143 -30.35 -4.03 8.06
N TYR A 144 -30.13 -4.41 9.32
CA TYR A 144 -31.20 -4.71 10.28
C TYR A 144 -32.14 -3.51 10.48
N LYS A 145 -31.59 -2.32 10.73
CA LYS A 145 -32.37 -1.08 10.88
C LYS A 145 -33.19 -0.78 9.64
N THR A 146 -32.66 -1.03 8.44
CA THR A 146 -33.39 -0.83 7.18
C THR A 146 -34.54 -1.81 7.03
N VAL A 147 -34.33 -3.12 7.26
CA VAL A 147 -35.42 -4.11 7.24
C VAL A 147 -36.53 -3.72 8.21
N LYS A 148 -36.17 -3.37 9.45
CA LYS A 148 -37.13 -2.97 10.49
C LYS A 148 -37.89 -1.69 10.12
N ARG A 149 -37.21 -0.70 9.55
CA ARG A 149 -37.79 0.56 9.09
C ARG A 149 -38.80 0.31 7.96
N ILE A 150 -38.42 -0.47 6.95
CA ILE A 150 -39.29 -0.86 5.83
C ILE A 150 -40.52 -1.61 6.36
N CYS A 151 -40.31 -2.67 7.16
CA CYS A 151 -41.39 -3.50 7.68
C CYS A 151 -42.36 -2.70 8.57
N SER A 152 -41.87 -1.78 9.40
CA SER A 152 -42.71 -0.96 10.27
C SER A 152 -43.50 0.11 9.51
N LYS A 153 -42.96 0.62 8.39
CA LYS A 153 -43.65 1.55 7.50
C LYS A 153 -44.76 0.85 6.70
N GLU A 154 -44.47 -0.34 6.19
CA GLU A 154 -45.40 -1.12 5.35
C GLU A 154 -46.50 -1.82 6.17
N PHE A 155 -46.16 -2.28 7.38
CA PHE A 155 -47.07 -3.03 8.26
C PHE A 155 -47.09 -2.48 9.70
N PRO A 156 -47.54 -1.22 9.92
CA PRO A 156 -47.43 -0.55 11.23
C PRO A 156 -48.24 -1.23 12.35
N ASN A 157 -49.35 -1.87 12.00
CA ASN A 157 -50.29 -2.47 12.96
C ASN A 157 -50.08 -3.98 13.17
N LYS A 158 -49.06 -4.59 12.55
CA LYS A 158 -48.77 -6.02 12.73
C LYS A 158 -47.82 -6.24 13.89
N GLU A 159 -48.27 -7.05 14.86
CA GLU A 159 -47.46 -7.51 15.99
C GLU A 159 -46.34 -8.47 15.55
N LYS A 160 -46.59 -9.28 14.51
CA LYS A 160 -45.64 -10.22 13.94
C LYS A 160 -45.66 -10.14 12.41
N ILE A 161 -44.47 -10.14 11.81
CA ILE A 161 -44.26 -10.04 10.37
C ILE A 161 -43.56 -11.31 9.89
N ASN A 162 -44.18 -12.03 8.97
CA ASN A 162 -43.60 -13.24 8.38
C ASN A 162 -42.85 -12.88 7.08
N ILE A 163 -41.55 -13.16 7.07
CA ILE A 163 -40.63 -12.84 5.98
C ILE A 163 -40.17 -14.15 5.33
N ALA A 164 -40.42 -14.30 4.04
CA ALA A 164 -39.88 -15.41 3.24
C ALA A 164 -38.61 -14.97 2.52
N PHE A 165 -37.53 -15.73 2.64
CA PHE A 165 -36.37 -15.62 1.75
C PHE A 165 -36.61 -16.50 0.53
N LEU A 166 -36.84 -15.89 -0.64
CA LEU A 166 -36.93 -16.59 -1.92
C LEU A 166 -35.52 -16.86 -2.44
N THR A 167 -35.12 -18.13 -2.47
CA THR A 167 -33.81 -18.60 -2.95
C THR A 167 -33.95 -19.71 -3.99
N ALA A 168 -32.88 -20.02 -4.71
CA ALA A 168 -32.77 -21.23 -5.52
C ALA A 168 -32.21 -22.38 -4.64
N PRO A 169 -32.98 -23.43 -4.30
CA PRO A 169 -32.50 -24.48 -3.39
C PRO A 169 -31.30 -25.27 -3.91
N SER A 170 -31.08 -25.27 -5.23
CA SER A 170 -29.95 -25.92 -5.89
C SER A 170 -28.67 -25.08 -5.90
N ARG A 171 -28.70 -23.86 -5.33
CA ARG A 171 -27.54 -22.98 -5.25
C ARG A 171 -27.13 -22.77 -3.79
N TYR A 172 -25.97 -23.31 -3.45
CA TYR A 172 -25.47 -23.39 -2.08
C TYR A 172 -25.17 -22.00 -1.49
N GLU A 173 -24.61 -21.10 -2.32
CA GLU A 173 -24.23 -19.74 -1.93
C GLU A 173 -25.38 -18.94 -1.31
N GLU A 174 -26.53 -18.93 -1.98
CA GLU A 174 -27.71 -18.19 -1.55
C GLU A 174 -28.37 -18.84 -0.34
N THR A 175 -28.36 -20.18 -0.25
CA THR A 175 -28.89 -20.88 0.91
C THR A 175 -28.09 -20.56 2.16
N HIS A 176 -26.76 -20.57 2.05
CA HIS A 176 -25.85 -20.19 3.13
C HIS A 176 -25.99 -18.71 3.50
N LEU A 177 -26.17 -17.82 2.51
CA LEU A 177 -26.42 -16.41 2.76
C LEU A 177 -27.70 -16.21 3.56
N VAL A 178 -28.77 -16.96 3.29
CA VAL A 178 -30.01 -16.87 4.07
C VAL A 178 -29.82 -17.30 5.53
N ILE A 179 -29.01 -18.33 5.79
CA ILE A 179 -28.72 -18.75 7.18
C ILE A 179 -28.06 -17.59 7.93
N TYR A 180 -27.02 -16.99 7.36
CA TYR A 180 -26.35 -15.83 7.93
C TYR A 180 -27.31 -14.61 8.08
N LEU A 181 -28.11 -14.29 7.06
CA LEU A 181 -29.06 -13.17 7.13
C LEU A 181 -30.14 -13.40 8.19
N LYS A 182 -30.57 -14.64 8.39
CA LYS A 182 -31.47 -14.98 9.48
C LYS A 182 -30.82 -14.67 10.81
N ASP A 183 -29.57 -15.06 11.03
CA ASP A 183 -28.87 -14.83 12.30
C ASP A 183 -28.75 -13.35 12.66
N ILE A 184 -28.51 -12.46 11.68
CA ILE A 184 -28.39 -11.01 11.94
C ILE A 184 -29.73 -10.26 11.96
N LEU A 185 -30.79 -10.82 11.34
CA LEU A 185 -32.09 -10.16 11.22
C LEU A 185 -33.16 -10.69 12.19
N GLU A 186 -32.95 -11.86 12.80
CA GLU A 186 -33.93 -12.51 13.68
C GLU A 186 -34.18 -11.69 14.95
N ASP A 187 -35.45 -11.38 15.20
CA ASP A 187 -35.91 -10.72 16.42
C ASP A 187 -37.32 -11.20 16.81
N SER A 188 -37.88 -10.65 17.89
CA SER A 188 -39.19 -11.08 18.39
C SER A 188 -40.37 -10.71 17.47
N LYS A 189 -40.20 -9.74 16.57
CA LYS A 189 -41.24 -9.20 15.68
C LYS A 189 -41.23 -9.86 14.30
N HIS A 190 -40.07 -10.32 13.82
CA HIS A 190 -39.91 -10.87 12.47
C HIS A 190 -39.67 -12.37 12.51
N SER A 191 -40.43 -13.13 11.71
CA SER A 191 -40.26 -14.58 11.55
C SER A 191 -39.77 -14.89 10.15
N PHE A 192 -38.60 -15.53 10.04
CA PHE A 192 -37.96 -15.81 8.76
C PHE A 192 -38.20 -17.25 8.30
N ILE A 193 -38.50 -17.42 7.02
CA ILE A 193 -38.79 -18.72 6.38
C ILE A 193 -37.97 -18.81 5.08
N LEU A 194 -37.13 -19.83 4.96
CA LEU A 194 -36.44 -20.16 3.71
C LEU A 194 -37.42 -20.82 2.73
N ALA A 195 -37.50 -20.34 1.49
CA ALA A 195 -38.42 -20.86 0.49
C ALA A 195 -37.79 -20.93 -0.91
N GLY A 196 -37.98 -22.07 -1.58
CA GLY A 196 -37.73 -22.21 -3.01
C GLY A 196 -38.89 -21.71 -3.87
N PRO A 197 -38.70 -21.59 -5.19
CA PRO A 197 -39.71 -21.06 -6.12
C PRO A 197 -41.04 -21.84 -6.09
N ASP A 198 -41.00 -23.15 -5.87
CA ASP A 198 -42.20 -24.02 -5.84
C ASP A 198 -42.97 -24.01 -4.51
N ASN A 199 -42.41 -23.40 -3.46
CA ASN A 199 -43.00 -23.44 -2.12
C ASN A 199 -44.05 -22.35 -1.90
N PHE A 200 -44.16 -21.40 -2.83
CA PHE A 200 -45.13 -20.31 -2.79
C PHE A 200 -46.50 -20.77 -3.27
N ASN A 201 -47.55 -20.29 -2.62
CA ASN A 201 -48.93 -20.45 -3.05
C ASN A 201 -49.72 -19.17 -2.75
N VAL A 202 -50.79 -18.92 -3.50
CA VAL A 202 -51.68 -17.78 -3.29
C VAL A 202 -53.09 -18.32 -3.10
N SER A 203 -53.74 -17.94 -1.99
CA SER A 203 -55.13 -18.24 -1.66
C SER A 203 -55.72 -17.05 -0.91
N ASP A 204 -56.99 -16.73 -1.12
CA ASP A 204 -57.72 -15.69 -0.36
C ASP A 204 -56.97 -14.35 -0.29
N ASP A 205 -56.41 -13.91 -1.42
CA ASP A 205 -55.58 -12.71 -1.54
C ASP A 205 -54.37 -12.62 -0.60
N LYS A 206 -53.85 -13.77 -0.17
CA LYS A 206 -52.65 -13.87 0.67
C LYS A 206 -51.64 -14.84 0.06
N VAL A 207 -50.37 -14.52 0.27
CA VAL A 207 -49.24 -15.38 -0.10
C VAL A 207 -48.95 -16.32 1.06
N TYR A 208 -48.71 -17.59 0.75
CA TYR A 208 -48.37 -18.62 1.73
C TYR A 208 -47.11 -19.37 1.32
N VAL A 209 -46.31 -19.74 2.32
CA VAL A 209 -45.19 -20.67 2.21
C VAL A 209 -45.33 -21.71 3.31
N PHE A 210 -45.31 -23.00 2.95
CA PHE A 210 -45.54 -24.12 3.88
C PHE A 210 -46.77 -23.92 4.79
N GLY A 211 -47.85 -23.35 4.23
CA GLY A 211 -49.11 -23.07 4.96
C GLY A 211 -49.08 -21.86 5.89
N LYS A 212 -47.95 -21.14 6.00
CA LYS A 212 -47.83 -19.90 6.78
C LYS A 212 -48.04 -18.67 5.88
N PRO A 213 -48.84 -17.68 6.30
CA PRO A 213 -49.03 -16.45 5.53
C PRO A 213 -47.74 -15.62 5.52
N ILE A 214 -47.40 -15.03 4.39
CA ILE A 214 -46.18 -14.23 4.15
C ILE A 214 -46.54 -12.77 3.92
N ASP A 215 -45.81 -11.89 4.59
CA ASP A 215 -45.99 -10.44 4.53
C ASP A 215 -44.90 -9.77 3.67
N VAL A 216 -43.67 -10.27 3.77
CA VAL A 216 -42.50 -9.78 3.04
C VAL A 216 -41.80 -10.94 2.36
N ILE A 217 -41.35 -10.74 1.13
CA ILE A 217 -40.51 -11.66 0.37
C ILE A 217 -39.17 -10.96 0.16
N ILE A 218 -38.13 -11.37 0.88
CA ILE A 218 -36.75 -10.98 0.56
C ILE A 218 -36.27 -11.88 -0.57
N ARG A 219 -35.97 -11.27 -1.71
CA ARG A 219 -35.69 -11.91 -2.99
C ARG A 219 -34.18 -12.02 -3.18
N LEU A 220 -33.69 -13.26 -3.13
CA LEU A 220 -32.36 -13.68 -3.59
C LEU A 220 -32.47 -14.43 -4.92
N TYR A 221 -33.46 -14.03 -5.72
CA TYR A 221 -33.82 -14.64 -7.01
C TYR A 221 -33.90 -13.56 -8.08
N PRO A 222 -33.24 -13.70 -9.22
CA PRO A 222 -33.19 -12.63 -10.19
C PRO A 222 -34.55 -12.35 -10.85
N THR A 223 -34.83 -11.09 -11.19
CA THR A 223 -36.13 -10.65 -11.71
C THR A 223 -36.49 -11.34 -13.02
N GLU A 224 -35.49 -11.52 -13.90
CA GLU A 224 -35.66 -12.19 -15.20
C GLU A 224 -36.20 -13.62 -15.08
N PHE A 225 -35.99 -14.29 -13.94
CA PHE A 225 -36.38 -15.68 -13.69
C PHE A 225 -37.59 -15.82 -12.76
N LEU A 226 -38.26 -14.73 -12.38
CA LEU A 226 -39.39 -14.81 -11.44
C LEU A 226 -40.60 -15.58 -11.98
N TYR A 227 -40.64 -15.88 -13.28
CA TYR A 227 -41.63 -16.78 -13.89
C TYR A 227 -41.51 -18.24 -13.45
N GLU A 228 -40.38 -18.62 -12.85
CA GLU A 228 -40.20 -19.94 -12.25
C GLU A 228 -40.88 -20.03 -10.87
N VAL A 229 -41.20 -18.89 -10.25
CA VAL A 229 -41.86 -18.86 -8.94
C VAL A 229 -43.34 -19.17 -9.09
N ARG A 230 -43.82 -20.15 -8.31
CA ARG A 230 -45.22 -20.56 -8.32
C ARG A 230 -46.14 -19.39 -7.94
N HIS A 231 -47.15 -19.16 -8.76
CA HIS A 231 -48.13 -18.08 -8.63
C HIS A 231 -47.53 -16.65 -8.64
N PHE A 232 -46.38 -16.45 -9.28
CA PHE A 232 -45.72 -15.14 -9.28
C PHE A 232 -46.58 -14.00 -9.82
N GLU A 233 -47.36 -14.22 -10.88
CA GLU A 233 -48.26 -13.19 -11.42
C GLU A 233 -49.26 -12.69 -10.37
N GLN A 234 -49.82 -13.60 -9.57
CA GLN A 234 -50.72 -13.26 -8.47
C GLN A 234 -49.96 -12.57 -7.33
N ILE A 235 -48.75 -13.03 -6.99
CA ILE A 235 -47.89 -12.39 -5.99
C ILE A 235 -47.57 -10.95 -6.40
N LEU A 236 -47.25 -10.70 -7.67
CA LEU A 236 -46.96 -9.37 -8.20
C LEU A 236 -48.19 -8.44 -8.11
N LYS A 237 -49.39 -8.95 -8.40
CA LYS A 237 -50.65 -8.19 -8.20
C LYS A 237 -50.88 -7.87 -6.73
N LEU A 238 -50.69 -8.83 -5.83
CA LEU A 238 -50.79 -8.59 -4.38
C LEU A 238 -49.73 -7.61 -3.89
N HIS A 239 -48.55 -7.63 -4.50
CA HIS A 239 -47.50 -6.67 -4.23
C HIS A 239 -47.95 -5.27 -4.60
N ASP A 240 -48.45 -5.06 -5.82
CA ASP A 240 -48.99 -3.77 -6.28
C ASP A 240 -50.14 -3.25 -5.40
N LEU A 241 -50.99 -4.16 -4.90
CA LEU A 241 -52.08 -3.84 -3.98
C LEU A 241 -51.63 -3.57 -2.52
N GLY A 242 -50.33 -3.68 -2.21
CA GLY A 242 -49.80 -3.47 -0.85
C GLY A 242 -50.12 -4.61 0.13
N LYS A 243 -50.56 -5.77 -0.35
CA LYS A 243 -50.91 -6.93 0.50
C LYS A 243 -49.69 -7.79 0.86
N VAL A 244 -48.65 -7.77 0.02
CA VAL A 244 -47.34 -8.39 0.26
C VAL A 244 -46.23 -7.43 -0.21
N LEU A 245 -45.06 -7.48 0.41
CA LEU A 245 -43.91 -6.68 0.01
C LEU A 245 -42.85 -7.58 -0.64
N ILE A 246 -42.25 -7.15 -1.76
CA ILE A 246 -41.11 -7.83 -2.38
C ILE A 246 -39.89 -6.92 -2.22
N LEU A 247 -38.79 -7.44 -1.66
CA LEU A 247 -37.55 -6.71 -1.41
C LEU A 247 -36.34 -7.47 -1.99
N ASN A 248 -35.55 -6.94 -2.92
CA ASN A 248 -35.77 -5.69 -3.62
C ASN A 248 -37.00 -5.76 -4.55
N ASP A 249 -37.67 -4.62 -4.71
CA ASP A 249 -38.79 -4.43 -5.64
C ASP A 249 -38.38 -4.88 -7.05
N PRO A 250 -39.21 -5.63 -7.80
CA PRO A 250 -38.85 -6.09 -9.14
C PRO A 250 -38.45 -4.98 -10.12
N ARG A 251 -38.92 -3.74 -9.92
CA ARG A 251 -38.56 -2.58 -10.76
C ARG A 251 -37.08 -2.19 -10.65
N VAL A 252 -36.38 -2.60 -9.60
CA VAL A 252 -34.95 -2.25 -9.46
C VAL A 252 -34.05 -2.89 -10.52
N ILE A 253 -34.55 -3.88 -11.29
CA ILE A 253 -33.85 -4.39 -12.47
C ILE A 253 -33.45 -3.27 -13.46
N ILE A 254 -34.21 -2.17 -13.49
CA ILE A 254 -33.90 -0.99 -14.30
C ILE A 254 -32.56 -0.36 -13.88
N GLY A 255 -32.26 -0.34 -12.58
CA GLY A 255 -31.04 0.25 -12.03
C GLY A 255 -29.76 -0.51 -12.41
N GLN A 256 -29.87 -1.81 -12.70
CA GLN A 256 -28.72 -2.62 -13.14
C GLN A 256 -28.55 -2.72 -14.66
N CYS A 257 -29.52 -2.22 -15.43
CA CYS A 257 -29.42 -2.22 -16.88
C CYS A 257 -28.19 -1.42 -17.31
N LYS A 258 -27.23 -2.05 -17.99
CA LYS A 258 -26.03 -1.34 -18.48
C LYS A 258 -26.38 -0.22 -19.49
N SER A 259 -27.54 -0.30 -20.15
CA SER A 259 -28.12 0.75 -20.99
C SER A 259 -28.54 2.01 -20.22
N LEU A 260 -28.74 1.93 -18.90
CA LEU A 260 -29.01 3.09 -18.05
C LEU A 260 -27.85 4.09 -18.13
N TYR A 261 -26.61 3.62 -18.28
CA TYR A 261 -25.45 4.52 -18.43
C TYR A 261 -25.59 5.36 -19.69
N ALA A 262 -25.99 4.75 -20.81
CA ALA A 262 -26.23 5.47 -22.04
C ALA A 262 -27.35 6.51 -21.90
N TYR A 263 -28.42 6.17 -21.17
CA TYR A 263 -29.49 7.12 -20.88
C TYR A 263 -29.03 8.29 -20.02
N LEU A 264 -28.30 8.03 -18.93
CA LEU A 264 -27.73 9.06 -18.06
C LEU A 264 -26.80 9.99 -18.83
N TRP A 265 -25.97 9.46 -19.73
CA TRP A 265 -25.12 10.27 -20.60
C TRP A 265 -25.91 11.12 -21.59
N ASN A 266 -27.01 10.61 -22.14
CA ASN A 266 -27.90 11.42 -22.99
C ASN A 266 -28.46 12.63 -22.23
N LEU A 267 -28.90 12.45 -20.98
CA LEU A 267 -29.39 13.54 -20.13
C LEU A 267 -28.29 14.56 -19.82
N VAL A 268 -27.07 14.09 -19.56
CA VAL A 268 -25.91 14.94 -19.32
C VAL A 268 -25.54 15.78 -20.54
N ASP A 269 -25.56 15.20 -21.73
CA ASP A 269 -25.17 15.88 -22.98
C ASP A 269 -26.20 16.90 -23.43
N SER A 270 -27.48 16.57 -23.27
CA SER A 270 -28.58 17.49 -23.60
C SER A 270 -28.76 18.59 -22.55
N LYS A 271 -28.03 18.52 -21.43
CA LYS A 271 -28.20 19.40 -20.25
C LYS A 271 -29.65 19.39 -19.77
N ASP A 272 -30.23 18.19 -19.69
CA ASP A 272 -31.61 17.97 -19.31
C ASP A 272 -31.89 18.49 -17.88
N PHE A 273 -33.02 19.17 -17.69
CA PHE A 273 -33.39 19.77 -16.40
C PHE A 273 -33.83 18.75 -15.34
N ARG A 274 -34.11 17.50 -15.75
CA ARG A 274 -34.52 16.40 -14.85
C ARG A 274 -33.38 15.90 -13.94
N ILE A 275 -32.14 16.26 -14.27
CA ILE A 275 -30.96 16.00 -13.44
C ILE A 275 -30.31 17.31 -13.02
N SER A 276 -29.83 17.36 -11.79
CA SER A 276 -29.13 18.51 -11.23
C SER A 276 -27.69 18.59 -11.75
N GLU A 277 -27.07 19.78 -11.62
CA GLU A 277 -25.66 19.95 -11.96
C GLU A 277 -24.73 19.07 -11.10
N ALA A 278 -25.09 18.84 -9.83
CA ALA A 278 -24.34 17.96 -8.92
C ALA A 278 -24.39 16.50 -9.40
N GLU A 279 -25.57 16.00 -9.77
CA GLU A 279 -25.73 14.65 -10.34
C GLU A 279 -24.96 14.50 -11.66
N ALA A 280 -25.05 15.49 -12.55
CA ALA A 280 -24.31 15.48 -13.81
C ALA A 280 -22.78 15.48 -13.60
N LYS A 281 -22.28 16.18 -12.57
CA LYS A 281 -20.85 16.15 -12.18
C LYS A 281 -20.44 14.76 -11.69
N VAL A 282 -21.25 14.12 -10.85
CA VAL A 282 -20.98 12.76 -10.39
C VAL A 282 -20.94 11.78 -11.56
N ILE A 283 -21.95 11.80 -12.45
CA ILE A 283 -22.01 10.93 -13.64
C ILE A 283 -20.72 11.06 -14.46
N LYS A 284 -20.29 12.28 -14.78
CA LYS A 284 -19.05 12.53 -15.55
C LYS A 284 -17.79 12.02 -14.86
N ALA A 285 -17.77 12.07 -13.52
CA ALA A 285 -16.60 11.70 -12.74
C ALA A 285 -16.43 10.18 -12.66
N VAL A 286 -17.54 9.43 -12.46
CA VAL A 286 -17.48 8.02 -12.04
C VAL A 286 -18.13 7.02 -12.99
N LEU A 287 -18.91 7.44 -13.99
CA LEU A 287 -19.49 6.52 -14.98
C LEU A 287 -18.71 6.58 -16.29
N PRO A 288 -18.18 5.46 -16.80
CA PRO A 288 -17.59 5.43 -18.13
C PRO A 288 -18.58 5.89 -19.21
N ARG A 289 -18.07 6.60 -20.21
CA ARG A 289 -18.89 7.07 -21.34
C ARG A 289 -19.51 5.87 -22.04
N THR A 290 -20.83 5.84 -22.16
CA THR A 290 -21.56 4.66 -22.65
C THR A 290 -22.60 5.06 -23.70
N GLU A 291 -22.72 4.26 -24.75
CA GLU A 291 -23.72 4.39 -25.81
C GLU A 291 -24.41 3.04 -26.04
N ILE A 292 -25.65 3.04 -26.54
CA ILE A 292 -26.25 1.82 -27.09
C ILE A 292 -25.51 1.47 -28.38
N LEU A 293 -25.05 0.22 -28.51
CA LEU A 293 -24.39 -0.23 -29.72
C LEU A 293 -25.44 -0.42 -30.83
N LYS A 294 -25.23 0.23 -31.97
CA LYS A 294 -26.08 0.22 -33.15
C LYS A 294 -25.19 0.13 -34.39
N ALA A 295 -25.77 -0.29 -35.53
CA ALA A 295 -25.04 -0.31 -36.80
C ALA A 295 -24.37 1.04 -37.13
N ALA A 296 -25.00 2.16 -36.74
CA ALA A 296 -24.51 3.51 -36.99
C ALA A 296 -23.25 3.89 -36.17
N ASN A 297 -23.01 3.30 -34.99
CA ASN A 297 -21.83 3.61 -34.17
C ASN A 297 -20.85 2.43 -34.02
N PHE A 298 -21.15 1.27 -34.63
CA PHE A 298 -20.30 0.09 -34.62
C PHE A 298 -18.87 0.36 -35.13
N TYR A 299 -18.73 1.28 -36.11
CA TYR A 299 -17.43 1.68 -36.65
C TYR A 299 -16.46 2.24 -35.59
N LYS A 300 -16.97 2.79 -34.47
CA LYS A 300 -16.14 3.32 -33.38
C LYS A 300 -15.32 2.21 -32.74
N ALA A 301 -15.95 1.05 -32.47
CA ALA A 301 -15.31 -0.13 -31.90
C ALA A 301 -14.28 -0.74 -32.87
N VAL A 302 -14.61 -0.77 -34.17
CA VAL A 302 -13.70 -1.27 -35.23
C VAL A 302 -12.45 -0.39 -35.35
N ASN A 303 -12.61 0.93 -35.37
CA ASN A 303 -11.51 1.86 -35.63
C ASN A 303 -10.67 2.19 -34.40
N ASN A 304 -11.16 1.89 -33.18
CA ASN A 304 -10.51 2.28 -31.93
C ASN A 304 -10.59 1.15 -30.90
N LYS A 305 -10.07 -0.04 -31.25
CA LYS A 305 -10.08 -1.24 -30.41
C LYS A 305 -9.78 -0.95 -28.93
N ASN A 306 -8.62 -0.36 -28.65
CA ASN A 306 -8.13 -0.14 -27.29
C ASN A 306 -8.95 0.87 -26.46
N LYS A 307 -9.89 1.59 -27.09
CA LYS A 307 -10.72 2.59 -26.43
C LYS A 307 -12.04 2.02 -25.90
N TYR A 308 -12.45 0.82 -26.32
CA TYR A 308 -13.83 0.37 -26.11
C TYR A 308 -13.95 -1.00 -25.46
N VAL A 309 -15.03 -1.12 -24.69
CA VAL A 309 -15.59 -2.36 -24.15
C VAL A 309 -16.97 -2.56 -24.78
N VAL A 310 -17.23 -3.76 -25.28
CA VAL A 310 -18.54 -4.16 -25.80
C VAL A 310 -19.11 -5.21 -24.87
N LYS A 311 -20.30 -4.95 -24.33
CA LYS A 311 -20.98 -5.86 -23.39
C LYS A 311 -22.49 -5.82 -23.55
N PRO A 312 -23.20 -6.92 -23.30
CA PRO A 312 -24.66 -6.95 -23.40
C PRO A 312 -25.32 -6.08 -22.32
N VAL A 313 -26.55 -5.63 -22.54
CA VAL A 313 -27.32 -4.86 -21.54
C VAL A 313 -27.65 -5.71 -20.31
N PHE A 314 -28.12 -6.94 -20.54
CA PHE A 314 -28.27 -7.98 -19.53
C PHE A 314 -27.22 -9.07 -19.76
N GLY A 315 -26.46 -9.38 -18.72
CA GLY A 315 -25.37 -10.35 -18.76
C GLY A 315 -24.87 -10.65 -17.35
N ARG A 316 -24.32 -11.85 -17.16
CA ARG A 316 -23.83 -12.33 -15.86
C ARG A 316 -22.51 -13.06 -16.06
N TYR A 317 -21.68 -13.10 -15.02
CA TYR A 317 -20.42 -13.86 -15.00
C TYR A 317 -19.49 -13.52 -16.17
N SER A 318 -19.41 -12.23 -16.54
CA SER A 318 -18.55 -11.73 -17.63
C SER A 318 -18.83 -12.33 -19.03
N ILE A 319 -19.94 -13.06 -19.20
CA ILE A 319 -20.32 -13.65 -20.49
C ILE A 319 -20.62 -12.55 -21.51
N ASP A 320 -20.03 -12.69 -22.70
CA ASP A 320 -20.09 -11.73 -23.81
C ASP A 320 -19.52 -10.32 -23.47
N VAL A 321 -18.57 -10.24 -22.54
CA VAL A 321 -17.85 -8.99 -22.23
C VAL A 321 -16.52 -8.97 -22.97
N PHE A 322 -16.39 -8.08 -23.94
CA PHE A 322 -15.21 -7.97 -24.78
C PHE A 322 -14.49 -6.64 -24.52
N ILE A 323 -13.24 -6.69 -24.04
CA ILE A 323 -12.41 -5.53 -23.75
C ILE A 323 -11.35 -5.42 -24.85
N GLY A 324 -11.47 -4.43 -25.75
CA GLY A 324 -10.59 -4.36 -26.92
C GLY A 324 -9.11 -4.21 -26.57
N LYS A 325 -8.78 -3.53 -25.46
CA LYS A 325 -7.40 -3.38 -24.97
C LYS A 325 -6.74 -4.73 -24.64
N LEU A 326 -7.50 -5.74 -24.24
CA LEU A 326 -7.01 -7.08 -23.89
C LEU A 326 -6.98 -8.04 -25.08
N HIS A 327 -7.56 -7.67 -26.22
CA HIS A 327 -7.60 -8.51 -27.42
C HIS A 327 -6.48 -8.13 -28.39
N SER A 328 -5.92 -9.12 -29.09
CA SER A 328 -5.22 -8.90 -30.35
C SER A 328 -6.17 -8.31 -31.41
N GLU A 329 -5.62 -7.82 -32.53
CA GLU A 329 -6.46 -7.32 -33.63
C GLU A 329 -7.38 -8.40 -34.22
N GLU A 330 -6.90 -9.65 -34.26
CA GLU A 330 -7.66 -10.78 -34.79
C GLU A 330 -8.79 -11.20 -33.84
N GLU A 331 -8.48 -11.41 -32.56
CA GLU A 331 -9.48 -11.75 -31.55
C GLU A 331 -10.57 -10.67 -31.44
N TRP A 332 -10.18 -9.39 -31.49
CA TRP A 332 -11.16 -8.30 -31.44
C TRP A 332 -12.11 -8.31 -32.63
N LYS A 333 -11.58 -8.60 -33.83
CA LYS A 333 -12.40 -8.72 -35.03
C LYS A 333 -13.39 -9.89 -34.91
N GLU A 334 -12.95 -11.04 -34.38
CA GLU A 334 -13.83 -12.19 -34.15
C GLU A 334 -14.93 -11.86 -33.14
N SER A 335 -14.58 -11.21 -32.02
CA SER A 335 -15.53 -10.74 -31.01
C SER A 335 -16.56 -9.77 -31.61
N LEU A 336 -16.13 -8.83 -32.45
CA LEU A 336 -17.03 -7.91 -33.14
C LEU A 336 -17.91 -8.62 -34.19
N ASP A 337 -17.39 -9.60 -34.92
CA ASP A 337 -18.18 -10.39 -35.87
C ASP A 337 -19.24 -11.24 -35.15
N TYR A 338 -18.94 -11.77 -33.97
CA TYR A 338 -19.93 -12.41 -33.08
C TYR A 338 -20.99 -11.41 -32.62
N VAL A 339 -20.57 -10.27 -32.05
CA VAL A 339 -21.51 -9.23 -31.58
C VAL A 339 -22.43 -8.79 -32.72
N LYS A 340 -21.90 -8.58 -33.92
CA LYS A 340 -22.70 -8.15 -35.09
C LYS A 340 -23.77 -9.16 -35.48
N LYS A 341 -23.53 -10.46 -35.31
CA LYS A 341 -24.52 -11.52 -35.53
C LYS A 341 -25.57 -11.54 -34.41
N GLU A 342 -25.14 -11.33 -33.17
CA GLU A 342 -26.04 -11.38 -32.00
C GLU A 342 -26.82 -10.09 -31.75
N MET A 343 -26.45 -8.97 -32.38
CA MET A 343 -27.14 -7.69 -32.24
C MET A 343 -28.63 -7.73 -32.66
N ASP A 344 -29.03 -8.73 -33.46
CA ASP A 344 -30.44 -8.96 -33.82
C ASP A 344 -31.23 -9.66 -32.69
N ASN A 345 -30.55 -10.41 -31.82
CA ASN A 345 -31.14 -11.18 -30.72
C ASN A 345 -30.98 -10.50 -29.35
N LYS A 346 -29.89 -9.74 -29.16
CA LYS A 346 -29.46 -9.20 -27.87
C LYS A 346 -28.97 -7.75 -28.03
N THR A 347 -29.38 -6.89 -27.10
CA THR A 347 -28.90 -5.49 -27.09
C THR A 347 -27.52 -5.41 -26.43
N PHE A 348 -26.59 -4.74 -27.11
CA PHE A 348 -25.25 -4.45 -26.59
C PHE A 348 -25.06 -2.96 -26.31
N ILE A 349 -24.11 -2.64 -25.44
CA ILE A 349 -23.59 -1.30 -25.23
C ILE A 349 -22.15 -1.19 -25.73
N LEU A 350 -21.79 0.03 -26.12
CA LEU A 350 -20.43 0.46 -26.39
C LEU A 350 -19.99 1.38 -25.25
N GLN A 351 -19.01 0.97 -24.46
CA GLN A 351 -18.54 1.70 -23.29
C GLN A 351 -17.06 2.07 -23.48
N GLU A 352 -16.68 3.30 -23.15
CA GLU A 352 -15.26 3.68 -23.12
C GLU A 352 -14.53 2.87 -22.04
N PHE A 353 -13.39 2.29 -22.42
CA PHE A 353 -12.51 1.57 -21.52
C PHE A 353 -11.92 2.53 -20.50
N CYS A 354 -11.99 2.15 -19.23
CA CYS A 354 -11.32 2.84 -18.13
C CYS A 354 -10.21 1.91 -17.62
N GLU A 355 -8.97 2.40 -17.68
CA GLU A 355 -7.82 1.68 -17.15
C GLU A 355 -7.95 1.59 -15.62
N ILE A 356 -7.86 0.37 -15.09
CA ILE A 356 -7.90 0.11 -13.66
C ILE A 356 -6.49 0.34 -13.14
N GLU A 357 -6.38 1.11 -12.06
CA GLU A 357 -5.10 1.31 -11.38
C GLU A 357 -4.72 0.02 -10.65
N ALA A 358 -3.54 -0.53 -10.97
CA ALA A 358 -2.96 -1.62 -10.20
C ALA A 358 -2.55 -1.12 -8.82
N GLU A 359 -2.84 -1.91 -7.79
CA GLU A 359 -2.57 -1.57 -6.39
C GLU A 359 -1.71 -2.65 -5.74
N THR A 360 -0.95 -2.25 -4.74
CA THR A 360 -0.20 -3.16 -3.86
C THR A 360 -1.18 -3.78 -2.87
N ALA A 361 -1.68 -4.97 -3.20
CA ALA A 361 -2.72 -5.69 -2.48
C ALA A 361 -2.13 -6.70 -1.50
N PRO A 362 -2.67 -6.81 -0.27
CA PRO A 362 -2.23 -7.83 0.66
C PRO A 362 -2.75 -9.20 0.23
N TYR A 363 -1.86 -10.19 0.15
CA TYR A 363 -2.15 -11.58 -0.17
C TYR A 363 -1.63 -12.49 0.94
N TYR A 364 -2.34 -13.60 1.15
CA TYR A 364 -1.99 -14.63 2.11
C TYR A 364 -2.13 -15.97 1.40
N ASP A 365 -1.09 -16.82 1.43
CA ASP A 365 -1.09 -18.12 0.73
C ASP A 365 -1.44 -19.31 1.66
N GLY A 366 -1.93 -19.01 2.87
CA GLY A 366 -2.13 -19.99 3.94
C GLY A 366 -0.93 -20.16 4.87
N ARG A 367 0.20 -19.55 4.56
CA ARG A 367 1.43 -19.62 5.36
C ARG A 367 2.12 -18.27 5.52
N PHE A 368 2.34 -17.58 4.42
CA PHE A 368 3.01 -16.30 4.32
C PHE A 368 2.06 -15.20 3.87
N SER A 369 2.33 -13.98 4.35
CA SER A 369 1.56 -12.79 4.00
C SER A 369 2.49 -11.82 3.31
N TYR A 370 2.18 -11.46 2.07
CA TYR A 370 2.99 -10.58 1.26
C TYR A 370 2.12 -9.72 0.35
N ASP A 371 2.68 -8.59 -0.08
CA ASP A 371 1.97 -7.71 -1.00
C ASP A 371 2.25 -8.13 -2.46
N VAL A 372 1.21 -8.13 -3.29
CA VAL A 372 1.26 -8.41 -4.73
C VAL A 372 0.61 -7.27 -5.52
N GLU A 373 0.99 -7.09 -6.78
CA GLU A 373 0.30 -6.15 -7.65
C GLU A 373 -1.01 -6.78 -8.15
N ALA A 374 -2.14 -6.10 -7.93
CA ALA A 374 -3.46 -6.62 -8.30
C ALA A 374 -4.48 -5.51 -8.59
N PHE A 375 -5.60 -5.88 -9.21
CA PHE A 375 -6.70 -4.98 -9.58
C PHE A 375 -7.90 -5.16 -8.64
N GLY A 376 -8.21 -4.11 -7.86
CA GLY A 376 -9.25 -4.15 -6.84
C GLY A 376 -10.64 -3.79 -7.35
N ASN A 377 -11.60 -4.72 -7.18
CA ASN A 377 -13.03 -4.46 -7.32
C ASN A 377 -13.64 -4.17 -5.93
N TYR A 378 -13.90 -2.89 -5.68
CA TYR A 378 -14.54 -2.36 -4.48
C TYR A 378 -16.05 -2.56 -4.58
N GLY A 379 -16.57 -3.58 -3.88
CA GLY A 379 -18.01 -3.81 -3.75
C GLY A 379 -18.63 -2.79 -2.80
N VAL A 380 -19.13 -1.67 -3.31
CA VAL A 380 -19.71 -0.58 -2.51
C VAL A 380 -21.18 -0.87 -2.23
N PHE A 381 -21.52 -1.18 -0.98
CA PHE A 381 -22.89 -1.52 -0.59
C PHE A 381 -23.68 -0.32 -0.08
N LEU A 382 -24.91 -0.23 -0.55
CA LEU A 382 -25.92 0.70 -0.06
C LEU A 382 -27.13 -0.04 0.46
N SER A 383 -27.83 0.55 1.42
CA SER A 383 -29.14 0.12 1.89
C SER A 383 -30.00 1.36 2.12
N GLY A 384 -31.21 1.36 1.57
CA GLY A 384 -31.97 2.58 1.35
C GLY A 384 -31.16 3.58 0.53
N HIS A 385 -30.96 4.78 1.08
CA HIS A 385 -30.21 5.86 0.42
C HIS A 385 -28.77 6.02 0.90
N LYS A 386 -28.23 5.09 1.70
CA LYS A 386 -26.95 5.27 2.39
C LYS A 386 -25.96 4.17 2.09
N PHE A 387 -24.69 4.54 2.02
CA PHE A 387 -23.58 3.59 2.08
C PHE A 387 -23.56 2.88 3.43
N ILE A 388 -23.42 1.55 3.43
CA ILE A 388 -23.42 0.73 4.65
C ILE A 388 -22.20 -0.20 4.80
N GLY A 389 -21.43 -0.43 3.74
CA GLY A 389 -20.34 -1.40 3.78
C GLY A 389 -19.56 -1.49 2.48
N SER A 390 -18.36 -2.04 2.56
CA SER A 390 -17.54 -2.37 1.40
C SER A 390 -16.72 -3.63 1.63
N CYS A 391 -16.28 -4.27 0.56
CA CYS A 391 -15.23 -5.28 0.53
C CYS A 391 -14.46 -5.17 -0.79
N ILE A 392 -13.18 -5.56 -0.82
CA ILE A 392 -12.41 -5.60 -2.08
C ILE A 392 -12.21 -7.04 -2.50
N ARG A 393 -12.46 -7.30 -3.79
CA ARG A 393 -12.04 -8.53 -4.47
C ARG A 393 -10.86 -8.20 -5.38
N TRP A 394 -9.75 -8.89 -5.19
CA TRP A 394 -8.52 -8.71 -5.95
C TRP A 394 -8.43 -9.71 -7.09
N ASN A 395 -7.82 -9.29 -8.18
CA ASN A 395 -7.60 -10.12 -9.36
C ASN A 395 -6.24 -9.78 -9.96
N ASP A 396 -5.57 -10.77 -10.55
CA ASP A 396 -4.27 -10.59 -11.20
C ASP A 396 -4.40 -9.83 -12.53
N ASP A 397 -5.60 -9.81 -13.11
CA ASP A 397 -5.94 -9.10 -14.34
C ASP A 397 -7.31 -8.37 -14.21
N TYR A 398 -7.73 -7.70 -15.26
CA TYR A 398 -8.97 -6.91 -15.36
C TYR A 398 -10.24 -7.75 -15.26
N LEU A 399 -10.13 -9.05 -15.54
CA LEU A 399 -11.24 -10.00 -15.47
C LEU A 399 -11.11 -10.85 -14.22
N THR A 400 -12.26 -11.15 -13.62
CA THR A 400 -12.33 -12.00 -12.42
C THR A 400 -12.17 -13.46 -12.79
N GLU A 401 -11.19 -14.12 -12.18
CA GLU A 401 -10.96 -15.56 -12.26
C GLU A 401 -11.11 -16.19 -10.87
N GLU A 402 -12.14 -17.02 -10.68
CA GLU A 402 -12.48 -17.58 -9.35
C GLU A 402 -11.33 -18.40 -8.74
N GLU A 403 -10.44 -18.95 -9.56
CA GLU A 403 -9.30 -19.76 -9.13
C GLU A 403 -8.16 -18.94 -8.53
N SER A 404 -8.06 -17.63 -8.81
CA SER A 404 -7.03 -16.75 -8.24
C SER A 404 -7.58 -15.60 -7.39
N THR A 405 -8.83 -15.17 -7.56
CA THR A 405 -9.42 -14.05 -6.79
C THR A 405 -9.36 -14.26 -5.28
N TRP A 406 -8.92 -13.25 -4.53
CA TRP A 406 -9.00 -13.23 -3.07
C TRP A 406 -9.65 -11.95 -2.55
N ILE A 407 -9.99 -11.92 -1.26
CA ILE A 407 -10.78 -10.87 -0.64
C ILE A 407 -10.01 -10.25 0.51
N SER A 408 -9.97 -8.93 0.57
CA SER A 408 -9.42 -8.21 1.72
C SER A 408 -10.44 -7.26 2.33
N SER A 409 -10.34 -7.08 3.64
CA SER A 409 -11.00 -5.99 4.35
C SER A 409 -10.48 -4.63 3.88
N VAL A 410 -11.23 -3.55 4.13
CA VAL A 410 -10.89 -2.19 3.69
C VAL A 410 -10.90 -1.26 4.88
N LYS A 411 -9.82 -0.52 5.10
CA LYS A 411 -9.72 0.51 6.13
C LYS A 411 -9.43 1.88 5.54
N VAL A 412 -9.97 2.91 6.17
CA VAL A 412 -9.67 4.30 5.81
C VAL A 412 -8.42 4.77 6.55
N LYS A 413 -7.37 5.12 5.79
CA LYS A 413 -6.14 5.72 6.31
C LYS A 413 -6.41 7.16 6.75
N LYS A 414 -6.40 7.40 8.06
CA LYS A 414 -6.74 8.71 8.68
C LYS A 414 -5.73 9.83 8.37
N LYS A 415 -4.43 9.53 8.31
CA LYS A 415 -3.37 10.52 7.99
C LYS A 415 -2.30 9.85 7.13
N SER A 416 -1.91 10.50 6.02
CA SER A 416 -0.67 10.15 5.31
C SER A 416 0.45 11.04 5.83
N PHE A 417 1.55 10.46 6.30
CA PHE A 417 2.70 11.23 6.79
C PHE A 417 3.76 11.50 5.72
N MET A 418 3.62 10.85 4.57
CA MET A 418 4.54 10.95 3.44
C MET A 418 3.75 10.92 2.12
N GLU A 419 4.18 11.71 1.15
CA GLU A 419 3.62 11.73 -0.20
C GLU A 419 4.66 12.12 -1.24
N VAL A 420 4.36 11.85 -2.50
CA VAL A 420 5.18 12.27 -3.64
C VAL A 420 4.57 13.52 -4.27
N ALA A 421 5.39 14.55 -4.46
CA ALA A 421 5.02 15.69 -5.29
C ALA A 421 5.78 15.65 -6.62
N LYS A 422 5.03 15.85 -7.71
CA LYS A 422 5.60 16.02 -9.04
C LYS A 422 6.24 17.40 -9.12
N SER A 423 7.57 17.46 -9.20
CA SER A 423 8.28 18.72 -9.33
C SER A 423 8.47 19.09 -10.80
N LYS A 424 8.53 20.39 -11.12
CA LYS A 424 8.89 20.86 -12.48
C LYS A 424 10.41 20.95 -12.64
N LEU A 425 11.14 19.94 -12.17
CA LEU A 425 12.59 19.92 -12.26
C LEU A 425 13.02 19.79 -13.72
N ASP A 426 13.90 20.68 -14.16
CA ASP A 426 14.71 20.45 -15.36
C ASP A 426 15.96 19.65 -14.97
N LEU A 427 15.83 18.33 -15.03
CA LEU A 427 16.90 17.39 -14.66
C LEU A 427 18.15 17.59 -15.51
N HIS A 428 18.01 17.98 -16.78
CA HIS A 428 19.14 18.23 -17.67
C HIS A 428 19.95 19.45 -17.20
N SER A 429 19.27 20.54 -16.86
CA SER A 429 19.92 21.74 -16.32
C SER A 429 20.59 21.50 -14.97
N LEU A 430 19.93 20.77 -14.06
CA LEU A 430 20.52 20.37 -12.77
C LEU A 430 21.80 19.56 -13.00
N THR A 431 21.70 18.52 -13.82
CA THR A 431 22.81 17.63 -14.17
C THR A 431 23.99 18.39 -14.75
N LYS A 432 23.75 19.31 -15.69
CA LYS A 432 24.79 20.11 -16.31
C LYS A 432 25.57 20.93 -15.27
N LYS A 433 24.90 21.50 -14.27
CA LYS A 433 25.56 22.22 -13.18
C LYS A 433 26.41 21.28 -12.32
N LEU A 434 25.88 20.13 -11.92
CA LEU A 434 26.61 19.14 -11.12
C LEU A 434 27.86 18.61 -11.84
N VAL A 435 27.79 18.39 -13.16
CA VAL A 435 28.94 18.00 -13.97
C VAL A 435 30.00 19.11 -14.03
N LEU A 436 29.58 20.36 -14.30
CA LEU A 436 30.50 21.49 -14.46
C LEU A 436 31.17 21.91 -13.15
N ASP A 437 30.41 21.92 -12.06
CA ASP A 437 30.86 22.45 -10.77
C ASP A 437 31.56 21.38 -9.91
N HIS A 438 31.15 20.10 -10.04
CA HIS A 438 31.62 19.02 -9.18
C HIS A 438 32.09 17.76 -9.93
N GLY A 439 32.06 17.75 -11.27
CA GLY A 439 32.45 16.57 -12.06
C GLY A 439 31.52 15.37 -11.87
N PHE A 440 30.28 15.58 -11.38
CA PHE A 440 29.35 14.49 -11.08
C PHE A 440 28.85 13.78 -12.35
N THR A 441 29.10 12.48 -12.48
CA THR A 441 28.70 11.67 -13.64
C THR A 441 27.72 10.54 -13.31
N GLY A 442 27.35 10.38 -12.03
CA GLY A 442 26.44 9.33 -11.53
C GLY A 442 24.95 9.58 -11.82
N ILE A 443 24.62 10.05 -13.02
CA ILE A 443 23.25 10.43 -13.39
C ILE A 443 22.36 9.20 -13.64
N TYR A 444 22.99 8.06 -13.92
CA TYR A 444 22.31 6.82 -14.25
C TYR A 444 22.75 5.70 -13.31
N ALA A 445 21.77 4.93 -12.83
CA ALA A 445 21.99 3.62 -12.23
C ALA A 445 21.68 2.56 -13.29
N LYS A 446 22.72 1.96 -13.89
CA LYS A 446 22.61 1.13 -15.10
C LYS A 446 21.92 1.90 -16.25
N ASN A 447 20.70 1.52 -16.63
CA ASN A 447 19.91 2.17 -17.68
C ASN A 447 18.79 3.09 -17.13
N TYR A 448 18.71 3.28 -15.81
CA TYR A 448 17.70 4.08 -15.13
C TYR A 448 18.27 5.43 -14.71
N ASN A 449 17.43 6.47 -14.68
CA ASN A 449 17.81 7.74 -14.07
C ASN A 449 18.01 7.54 -12.57
N TYR A 450 19.18 7.89 -12.06
CA TYR A 450 19.48 7.81 -10.63
C TYR A 450 18.76 8.91 -9.85
N ILE A 451 18.76 10.15 -10.36
CA ILE A 451 18.08 11.28 -9.72
C ILE A 451 16.61 11.32 -10.16
N SER A 452 15.70 11.15 -9.19
CA SER A 452 14.26 11.29 -9.39
C SER A 452 13.87 12.73 -9.69
N GLU A 453 12.91 12.94 -10.60
CA GLU A 453 12.25 14.24 -10.81
C GLU A 453 11.11 14.49 -9.80
N ASP A 454 10.69 13.43 -9.13
CA ASP A 454 9.70 13.48 -8.06
C ASP A 454 10.39 13.71 -6.71
N ILE A 455 9.75 14.49 -5.85
CA ILE A 455 10.23 14.79 -4.49
C ILE A 455 9.36 14.10 -3.43
N ILE A 456 9.99 13.68 -2.33
CA ILE A 456 9.29 13.17 -1.16
C ILE A 456 8.95 14.34 -0.25
N LEU A 457 7.68 14.45 0.14
CA LEU A 457 7.21 15.38 1.15
C LEU A 457 6.85 14.61 2.42
N MET A 458 7.42 15.03 3.54
CA MET A 458 7.10 14.48 4.86
C MET A 458 6.43 15.53 5.73
N ASP A 459 5.40 15.11 6.46
CA ASP A 459 4.78 15.92 7.50
C ASP A 459 5.81 16.34 8.56
N LYS A 460 5.85 17.63 8.91
CA LYS A 460 6.81 18.17 9.88
C LYS A 460 6.78 17.45 11.22
N SER A 461 5.60 17.09 11.75
CA SER A 461 5.50 16.36 13.02
C SER A 461 6.10 14.96 12.94
N LYS A 462 5.96 14.29 11.79
CA LYS A 462 6.58 12.98 11.56
C LYS A 462 8.10 13.08 11.40
N PHE A 463 8.59 14.14 10.77
CA PHE A 463 10.02 14.39 10.67
C PHE A 463 10.64 14.66 12.06
N GLU A 464 9.99 15.46 12.90
CA GLU A 464 10.46 15.68 14.28
C GLU A 464 10.46 14.37 15.10
N GLU A 465 9.46 13.49 14.92
CA GLU A 465 9.48 12.15 15.52
C GLU A 465 10.69 11.33 15.03
N LEU A 466 10.97 11.33 13.72
CA LEU A 466 12.11 10.62 13.13
C LEU A 466 13.45 11.14 13.67
N LYS A 467 13.61 12.46 13.75
CA LYS A 467 14.81 13.10 14.30
C LYS A 467 15.03 12.69 15.76
N LEU A 468 14.02 12.85 16.60
CA LEU A 468 14.08 12.46 18.01
C LEU A 468 14.34 10.96 18.18
N ALA A 469 13.66 10.11 17.39
CA ALA A 469 13.88 8.66 17.42
C ALA A 469 15.32 8.29 17.04
N THR A 470 15.92 9.00 16.08
CA THR A 470 17.31 8.79 15.67
C THR A 470 18.28 9.12 16.81
N GLU A 471 18.10 10.26 17.48
CA GLU A 471 18.95 10.70 18.60
C GLU A 471 18.83 9.75 19.81
N GLU A 472 17.59 9.38 20.18
CA GLU A 472 17.33 8.46 21.30
C GLU A 472 17.88 7.04 21.02
N LEU A 473 17.71 6.53 19.80
CA LEU A 473 18.30 5.25 19.42
C LEU A 473 19.82 5.33 19.34
N ALA A 474 20.40 6.44 18.90
CA ALA A 474 21.86 6.60 18.89
C ALA A 474 22.44 6.55 20.31
N TYR A 475 21.75 7.14 21.29
CA TYR A 475 22.12 7.01 22.71
C TYR A 475 22.05 5.54 23.18
N ILE A 476 20.97 4.82 22.87
CA ILE A 476 20.82 3.40 23.19
C ILE A 476 21.90 2.56 22.52
N PHE A 477 22.24 2.85 21.26
CA PHE A 477 23.29 2.16 20.52
C PHE A 477 24.65 2.41 21.15
N LYS A 478 24.99 3.65 21.51
CA LYS A 478 26.22 3.99 22.24
C LYS A 478 26.34 3.23 23.56
N LYS A 479 25.26 3.21 24.35
CA LYS A 479 25.18 2.45 25.61
C LYS A 479 25.40 0.95 25.39
N THR A 480 24.78 0.38 24.36
CA THR A 480 24.88 -1.05 24.02
C THR A 480 26.25 -1.42 23.48
N THR A 481 26.81 -0.62 22.57
CA THR A 481 28.17 -0.77 22.04
C THR A 481 29.19 -0.78 23.17
N LYS A 482 29.04 0.10 24.17
CA LYS A 482 29.94 0.13 25.34
C LYS A 482 29.86 -1.15 26.18
N LEU A 483 28.68 -1.73 26.36
CA LEU A 483 28.52 -3.01 27.05
C LEU A 483 29.22 -4.13 26.28
N ILE A 484 28.97 -4.22 24.97
CA ILE A 484 29.57 -5.24 24.10
C ILE A 484 31.09 -5.10 24.07
N TYR A 485 31.59 -3.88 23.89
CA TYR A 485 33.02 -3.57 23.90
C TYR A 485 33.71 -4.06 25.18
N ASN A 486 33.11 -3.81 26.36
CA ASN A 486 33.67 -4.25 27.64
C ASN A 486 33.63 -5.78 27.83
N ASN A 487 32.86 -6.50 27.02
CA ASN A 487 32.69 -7.95 27.08
C ASN A 487 33.01 -8.61 25.73
N LEU A 488 33.92 -8.01 24.95
CA LEU A 488 34.10 -8.32 23.54
C LEU A 488 34.37 -9.81 23.26
N ASP A 489 35.12 -10.48 24.13
CA ASP A 489 35.42 -11.91 24.00
C ASP A 489 34.17 -12.82 24.02
N MET A 490 33.05 -12.35 24.58
CA MET A 490 31.77 -13.08 24.58
C MET A 490 30.91 -12.79 23.36
N TYR A 491 31.07 -11.61 22.74
CA TYR A 491 30.16 -11.10 21.72
C TYR A 491 30.76 -11.09 20.31
N ALA A 492 32.09 -11.16 20.17
CA ALA A 492 32.74 -10.98 18.88
C ALA A 492 32.35 -12.07 17.87
N ASP A 493 32.27 -13.32 18.30
CA ASP A 493 31.84 -14.46 17.47
C ASP A 493 30.40 -14.26 16.95
N ILE A 494 29.43 -13.99 17.83
CA ILE A 494 28.02 -13.81 17.44
C ILE A 494 27.79 -12.58 16.55
N LEU A 495 28.70 -11.60 16.58
CA LEU A 495 28.64 -10.42 15.73
C LEU A 495 29.41 -10.60 14.41
N GLY A 496 30.12 -11.71 14.23
CA GLY A 496 30.94 -11.98 13.05
C GLY A 496 32.22 -11.13 12.99
N ILE A 497 32.75 -10.69 14.14
CA ILE A 497 33.89 -9.77 14.25
C ILE A 497 35.05 -10.34 15.09
N GLU A 498 35.11 -11.67 15.23
CA GLU A 498 36.10 -12.38 16.05
C GLU A 498 37.56 -12.02 15.67
N GLU A 499 37.84 -11.87 14.37
CA GLU A 499 39.17 -11.51 13.86
C GLU A 499 39.57 -10.06 14.18
N LEU A 500 38.60 -9.20 14.51
CA LEU A 500 38.81 -7.76 14.73
C LEU A 500 39.02 -7.40 16.20
N LYS A 501 39.03 -8.38 17.13
CA LYS A 501 39.06 -8.10 18.58
C LYS A 501 40.24 -7.24 19.02
N GLU A 502 41.44 -7.57 18.53
CA GLU A 502 42.64 -6.83 18.90
C GLU A 502 42.65 -5.42 18.31
N THR A 503 42.02 -5.24 17.15
CA THR A 503 41.79 -3.93 16.54
C THR A 503 40.82 -3.10 17.35
N ILE A 504 39.67 -3.68 17.71
CA ILE A 504 38.62 -2.97 18.46
C ILE A 504 39.15 -2.49 19.81
N LYS A 505 39.98 -3.26 20.51
CA LYS A 505 40.62 -2.88 21.79
C LYS A 505 41.50 -1.61 21.69
N ARG A 506 41.81 -1.12 20.49
CA ARG A 506 42.54 0.14 20.21
C ARG A 506 41.59 1.32 20.03
N GLU A 507 40.48 1.35 20.75
CA GLU A 507 39.56 2.49 20.75
C GLU A 507 40.13 3.65 21.60
N TYR A 508 40.04 4.87 21.07
CA TYR A 508 40.62 6.07 21.68
C TYR A 508 39.63 7.23 21.85
N THR A 509 38.37 7.05 21.44
CA THR A 509 37.29 8.00 21.70
C THR A 509 36.09 7.29 22.34
N ASP A 510 35.32 8.02 23.14
CA ASP A 510 34.05 7.55 23.71
C ASP A 510 32.86 7.80 22.75
N GLU A 511 33.10 8.37 21.57
CA GLU A 511 32.09 8.63 20.57
C GLU A 511 31.63 7.34 19.88
N LEU A 512 30.32 7.21 19.64
CA LEU A 512 29.75 6.04 18.95
C LEU A 512 30.30 5.94 17.51
N ILE A 513 30.37 7.08 16.81
CA ILE A 513 30.77 7.15 15.42
C ILE A 513 31.25 8.57 15.05
N PHE A 514 32.04 8.71 13.99
CA PHE A 514 32.25 10.02 13.38
C PHE A 514 31.09 10.36 12.44
N LEU A 515 30.75 9.44 11.54
CA LEU A 515 29.62 9.56 10.64
C LEU A 515 29.05 8.17 10.36
N GLY A 516 27.76 7.99 10.62
CA GLY A 516 27.00 6.77 10.30
C GLY A 516 25.62 7.11 9.74
N ARG A 517 24.88 6.09 9.29
CA ARG A 517 23.52 6.26 8.74
C ARG A 517 22.60 5.16 9.27
N MET A 518 21.46 5.53 9.85
CA MET A 518 20.40 4.58 10.20
C MET A 518 19.39 4.52 9.05
N ASP A 519 19.09 3.33 8.55
CA ASP A 519 18.17 3.16 7.42
C ASP A 519 16.74 2.91 7.96
N TRP A 520 15.88 3.93 7.86
CA TRP A 520 14.50 3.90 8.34
C TRP A 520 13.50 3.60 7.23
N MET A 521 12.39 3.00 7.62
CA MET A 521 11.22 2.78 6.80
C MET A 521 9.97 3.23 7.56
N LEU A 522 9.06 3.89 6.86
CA LEU A 522 7.70 4.13 7.35
C LEU A 522 6.83 2.94 6.92
N ASP A 523 6.17 2.29 7.87
CA ASP A 523 5.23 1.21 7.54
C ASP A 523 3.90 1.78 6.96
N LYS A 524 3.08 0.91 6.37
CA LYS A 524 1.79 1.30 5.79
C LYS A 524 0.82 1.94 6.80
N TYR A 525 1.03 1.73 8.09
CA TYR A 525 0.26 2.29 9.20
C TYR A 525 0.81 3.62 9.75
N GLY A 526 1.97 4.07 9.27
CA GLY A 526 2.61 5.33 9.68
C GLY A 526 3.56 5.21 10.88
N ASN A 527 3.99 4.00 11.24
CA ASN A 527 5.02 3.78 12.25
C ASN A 527 6.41 3.77 11.62
N LEU A 528 7.39 4.34 12.32
CA LEU A 528 8.78 4.31 11.91
C LEU A 528 9.45 3.03 12.40
N LYS A 529 10.24 2.40 11.54
CA LYS A 529 11.11 1.27 11.89
C LYS A 529 12.51 1.48 11.33
N VAL A 530 13.54 1.30 12.16
CA VAL A 530 14.93 1.27 11.73
C VAL A 530 15.31 -0.16 11.34
N LEU A 531 15.82 -0.34 10.12
CA LEU A 531 16.10 -1.66 9.55
C LEU A 531 17.52 -2.14 9.86
N GLU A 532 18.46 -1.20 9.92
CA GLU A 532 19.88 -1.40 10.20
C GLU A 532 20.58 -0.06 10.47
N ILE A 533 21.84 -0.14 10.92
CA ILE A 533 22.78 0.97 11.02
C ILE A 533 24.01 0.69 10.15
N ASN A 534 24.28 1.61 9.24
CA ASN A 534 25.48 1.64 8.40
C ASN A 534 26.52 2.52 9.10
N ALA A 535 27.34 1.87 9.92
CA ALA A 535 28.30 2.50 10.82
C ALA A 535 29.72 2.61 10.23
N GLU A 536 30.02 1.90 9.13
CA GLU A 536 31.34 1.90 8.51
C GLU A 536 31.42 2.85 7.31
N THR A 537 30.58 2.62 6.30
CA THR A 537 30.63 3.30 5.00
C THR A 537 29.25 3.88 4.63
N PRO A 538 28.80 4.95 5.30
CA PRO A 538 27.49 5.55 5.01
C PRO A 538 27.51 6.32 3.68
N ALA A 539 27.07 5.68 2.60
CA ALA A 539 26.92 6.31 1.27
C ALA A 539 25.82 7.38 1.24
N GLY A 540 25.80 8.19 0.18
CA GLY A 540 24.77 9.21 -0.06
C GLY A 540 25.14 10.62 0.40
N ILE A 541 26.41 10.85 0.79
CA ILE A 541 26.84 12.14 1.39
C ILE A 541 26.86 13.25 0.35
N PHE A 542 27.31 12.96 -0.88
CA PHE A 542 27.32 13.92 -1.97
C PHE A 542 25.89 14.35 -2.35
N GLU A 543 24.97 13.39 -2.37
CA GLU A 543 23.55 13.61 -2.61
C GLU A 543 22.97 14.58 -1.59
N SER A 544 23.18 14.29 -0.31
CA SER A 544 22.60 15.07 0.80
C SER A 544 23.23 16.44 0.99
N THR A 545 24.52 16.61 0.71
CA THR A 545 25.23 17.88 0.97
C THR A 545 25.34 18.79 -0.25
N VAL A 546 25.40 18.20 -1.46
CA VAL A 546 25.61 18.93 -2.71
C VAL A 546 24.35 18.88 -3.58
N ILE A 547 23.90 17.69 -3.99
CA ILE A 547 22.77 17.57 -4.93
C ILE A 547 21.50 18.19 -4.34
N ASP A 548 21.19 17.91 -3.08
CA ASP A 548 20.02 18.45 -2.38
C ASP A 548 19.95 19.98 -2.46
N LYS A 549 21.08 20.68 -2.28
CA LYS A 549 21.16 22.14 -2.38
C LYS A 549 20.81 22.64 -3.80
N TYR A 550 21.41 22.06 -4.83
CA TYR A 550 21.13 22.44 -6.22
C TYR A 550 19.70 22.06 -6.63
N TYR A 551 19.19 20.94 -6.11
CA TYR A 551 17.83 20.49 -6.34
C TYR A 551 16.84 21.47 -5.72
N TYR A 552 16.99 21.78 -4.42
CA TYR A 552 16.14 22.71 -3.69
C TYR A 552 16.05 24.07 -4.39
N GLU A 553 17.19 24.64 -4.78
CA GLU A 553 17.22 25.91 -5.53
C GLU A 553 16.46 25.84 -6.86
N SER A 554 16.39 24.67 -7.48
CA SER A 554 15.66 24.46 -8.74
C SER A 554 14.15 24.28 -8.56
N VAL A 555 13.67 23.95 -7.34
CA VAL A 555 12.26 23.61 -7.10
C VAL A 555 11.54 24.48 -6.05
N LYS A 556 12.27 25.27 -5.26
CA LYS A 556 11.71 26.12 -4.18
C LYS A 556 10.64 27.11 -4.65
N ASP A 557 10.73 27.59 -5.89
CA ASP A 557 9.80 28.56 -6.48
C ASP A 557 8.62 27.90 -7.23
N ASN A 558 8.50 26.57 -7.16
CA ASN A 558 7.38 25.87 -7.76
C ASN A 558 6.07 26.26 -7.06
N LYS A 559 5.18 26.95 -7.81
CA LYS A 559 3.88 27.41 -7.31
C LYS A 559 3.12 26.27 -6.63
N GLY A 560 2.82 26.44 -5.33
CA GLY A 560 2.02 25.51 -4.53
C GLY A 560 2.82 24.59 -3.60
N LEU A 561 4.15 24.62 -3.63
CA LEU A 561 5.00 23.80 -2.76
C LEU A 561 5.73 24.70 -1.74
N LYS A 562 5.25 24.72 -0.49
CA LYS A 562 5.98 25.33 0.64
C LYS A 562 6.79 24.23 1.33
N ILE A 563 8.04 24.09 0.92
CA ILE A 563 8.95 23.02 1.38
C ILE A 563 10.10 23.59 2.19
N THR A 564 10.62 22.81 3.14
CA THR A 564 11.80 23.16 3.96
C THR A 564 12.90 22.12 3.78
N PRO A 565 14.15 22.53 3.46
CA PRO A 565 15.31 21.63 3.35
C PRO A 565 15.78 21.13 4.71
N ILE A 566 16.29 19.90 4.74
CA ILE A 566 16.71 19.21 5.98
C ILE A 566 18.23 19.24 6.18
N ASN A 567 19.01 19.18 5.09
CA ASN A 567 20.44 18.89 5.15
C ASN A 567 21.36 20.12 5.35
N ASN A 568 20.80 21.31 5.56
CA ASN A 568 21.57 22.56 5.58
C ASN A 568 22.71 22.59 6.63
N GLU A 569 22.48 22.01 7.81
CA GLU A 569 23.48 22.01 8.89
C GLU A 569 24.47 20.84 8.82
N MET A 570 24.26 19.87 7.92
CA MET A 570 25.03 18.63 7.88
C MET A 570 26.55 18.85 7.71
N PRO A 571 27.05 19.72 6.80
CA PRO A 571 28.48 19.94 6.65
C PRO A 571 29.15 20.49 7.92
N LYS A 572 28.46 21.40 8.62
CA LYS A 572 28.92 21.99 9.88
C LYS A 572 29.01 20.93 10.98
N LEU A 573 27.99 20.09 11.11
CA LEU A 573 27.95 19.02 12.11
C LEU A 573 29.05 17.97 11.87
N ILE A 574 29.34 17.62 10.61
CA ILE A 574 30.49 16.77 10.24
C ILE A 574 31.80 17.39 10.72
N LYS A 575 32.04 18.67 10.43
CA LYS A 575 33.27 19.38 10.85
C LYS A 575 33.44 19.41 12.37
N MET A 576 32.36 19.71 13.10
CA MET A 576 32.37 19.71 14.57
C MET A 576 32.74 18.34 15.14
N GLN A 577 32.15 17.26 14.61
CA GLN A 577 32.46 15.90 15.07
C GLN A 577 33.88 15.47 14.70
N PHE A 578 34.38 15.87 13.52
CA PHE A 578 35.76 15.64 13.12
C PHE A 578 36.73 16.25 14.14
N ASN A 579 36.54 17.53 14.47
CA ASN A 579 37.37 18.23 15.45
C ASN A 579 37.31 17.61 16.85
N LYS A 580 36.13 17.13 17.26
CA LYS A 580 35.92 16.47 18.55
C LYS A 580 36.73 15.17 18.66
N ILE A 581 36.57 14.25 17.70
CA ILE A 581 37.32 12.98 17.70
C ILE A 581 38.82 13.23 17.57
N LEU A 582 39.21 14.17 16.72
CA LEU A 582 40.62 14.52 16.52
C LEU A 582 41.28 15.05 17.79
N LYS A 583 40.55 15.81 18.62
CA LYS A 583 41.01 16.24 19.94
C LYS A 583 41.27 15.05 20.88
N ASP A 584 40.39 14.04 20.89
CA ASP A 584 40.57 12.82 21.68
C ASP A 584 41.82 12.04 21.24
N LEU A 585 42.01 11.90 19.92
CA LEU A 585 43.17 11.22 19.34
C LEU A 585 44.48 11.96 19.67
N LYS A 586 44.50 13.29 19.53
CA LYS A 586 45.65 14.14 19.88
C LYS A 586 46.05 14.05 21.35
N ALA A 587 45.11 13.76 22.25
CA ALA A 587 45.41 13.54 23.66
C ALA A 587 46.21 12.25 23.91
N LYS A 588 46.28 11.33 22.93
CA LYS A 588 47.04 10.08 23.03
C LYS A 588 48.41 10.16 22.34
N LYS A 589 48.46 10.73 21.13
CA LYS A 589 49.68 10.87 20.32
C LYS A 589 49.55 12.07 19.38
N ASN A 590 50.67 12.66 18.97
CA ASN A 590 50.66 13.72 17.97
C ASN A 590 50.02 13.23 16.65
N VAL A 591 49.08 14.02 16.13
CA VAL A 591 48.41 13.79 14.83
C VAL A 591 48.62 15.04 13.99
N SER A 592 49.40 14.91 12.92
CA SER A 592 49.71 16.01 11.99
C SER A 592 49.07 15.79 10.62
N THR A 593 48.83 14.54 10.21
CA THR A 593 48.22 14.23 8.92
C THR A 593 47.05 13.25 9.05
N VAL A 594 45.90 13.65 8.52
CA VAL A 594 44.70 12.79 8.40
C VAL A 594 44.46 12.48 6.92
N ALA A 595 44.41 11.20 6.56
CA ALA A 595 44.08 10.75 5.22
C ALA A 595 42.63 10.26 5.15
N ILE A 596 41.81 10.90 4.31
CA ILE A 596 40.43 10.50 4.00
C ILE A 596 40.52 9.55 2.80
N VAL A 597 40.27 8.26 3.01
CA VAL A 597 40.55 7.21 2.03
C VAL A 597 39.33 6.38 1.69
N ALA A 598 39.24 5.94 0.44
CA ALA A 598 38.22 5.02 -0.06
C ALA A 598 38.77 4.03 -1.10
N ALA A 599 37.92 3.13 -1.59
CA ALA A 599 38.24 2.28 -2.73
C ALA A 599 38.30 3.09 -4.05
N THR A 600 38.49 2.42 -5.19
CA THR A 600 38.53 3.07 -6.51
C THR A 600 37.14 3.27 -7.12
N TYR A 601 36.06 2.98 -6.39
CA TYR A 601 34.71 3.15 -6.92
C TYR A 601 34.37 4.64 -7.00
N TYR A 602 33.84 5.08 -8.14
CA TYR A 602 33.73 6.50 -8.45
C TYR A 602 32.77 7.26 -7.51
N GLU A 603 31.73 6.59 -6.99
CA GLU A 603 30.79 7.18 -6.03
C GLU A 603 31.46 7.45 -4.67
N ASP A 604 32.38 6.58 -4.26
CA ASP A 604 33.14 6.75 -3.02
C ASP A 604 33.98 8.03 -3.07
N TRP A 605 34.53 8.37 -4.24
CA TRP A 605 35.28 9.60 -4.45
C TRP A 605 34.43 10.85 -4.24
N TYR A 606 33.17 10.85 -4.71
CA TYR A 606 32.25 11.95 -4.41
C TYR A 606 31.97 12.05 -2.91
N THR A 607 31.82 10.92 -2.23
CA THR A 607 31.59 10.87 -0.78
C THR A 607 32.79 11.43 0.01
N ILE A 608 34.00 10.94 -0.22
CA ILE A 608 35.19 11.40 0.52
C ILE A 608 35.52 12.86 0.22
N ASN A 609 35.28 13.33 -1.00
CA ASN A 609 35.48 14.73 -1.37
C ASN A 609 34.44 15.63 -0.68
N SER A 610 33.16 15.23 -0.60
CA SER A 610 32.17 15.96 0.18
C SER A 610 32.52 16.07 1.66
N ILE A 611 33.09 15.02 2.26
CA ILE A 611 33.56 15.03 3.65
C ILE A 611 34.77 15.97 3.79
N TYR A 612 35.72 15.91 2.86
CA TYR A 612 36.86 16.81 2.82
C TYR A 612 36.43 18.28 2.75
N GLU A 613 35.51 18.62 1.84
CA GLU A 613 34.96 19.97 1.70
C GLU A 613 34.21 20.42 2.97
N ALA A 614 33.42 19.53 3.58
CA ALA A 614 32.75 19.84 4.86
C ALA A 614 33.75 20.15 5.97
N ILE A 615 34.86 19.41 6.06
CA ILE A 615 35.93 19.64 7.04
C ILE A 615 36.70 20.94 6.76
N LYS A 616 36.91 21.29 5.48
CA LYS A 616 37.69 22.45 5.04
C LYS A 616 36.89 23.74 4.89
N GLY A 617 35.57 23.69 4.87
CA GLY A 617 34.69 24.86 4.67
C GLY A 617 34.97 26.00 5.64
N GLU A 618 34.86 27.25 5.15
CA GLU A 618 35.27 28.48 5.84
C GLU A 618 34.26 28.98 6.90
N ASP A 619 33.06 28.43 6.95
CA ASP A 619 32.00 28.88 7.86
C ASP A 619 32.10 28.19 9.23
N THR A 620 32.66 28.88 10.23
CA THR A 620 32.18 28.98 11.65
C THR A 620 33.28 29.47 12.60
N GLU A 621 32.84 30.06 13.72
CA GLU A 621 33.61 30.65 14.83
C GLU A 621 34.62 29.72 15.54
N GLU A 622 34.68 28.44 15.17
CA GLU A 622 35.69 27.49 15.63
C GLU A 622 36.77 27.35 14.56
N ALA A 623 37.93 27.98 14.81
CA ALA A 623 39.10 27.84 13.96
C ALA A 623 39.44 26.35 13.80
N GLN A 624 39.56 25.90 12.55
CA GLN A 624 40.23 24.64 12.26
C GLN A 624 41.61 24.69 12.92
N ASP A 625 42.02 23.59 13.52
CA ASP A 625 43.39 23.46 13.99
C ASP A 625 44.30 23.48 12.75
N ASN A 626 44.82 24.68 12.43
CA ASN A 626 45.58 24.97 11.21
C ASN A 626 46.87 24.14 11.10
N ASP A 627 47.22 23.39 12.14
CA ASP A 627 48.39 22.51 12.21
C ASP A 627 48.12 21.08 11.66
N ILE A 628 46.92 20.81 11.11
CA ILE A 628 46.58 19.48 10.57
C ILE A 628 46.42 19.50 9.04
N GLU A 629 47.26 18.70 8.38
CA GLU A 629 47.16 18.43 6.96
C GLU A 629 46.10 17.33 6.73
N VAL A 630 45.08 17.63 5.93
CA VAL A 630 44.06 16.66 5.53
C VAL A 630 44.25 16.38 4.04
N ILE A 631 44.34 15.11 3.67
CA ILE A 631 44.54 14.66 2.28
C ILE A 631 43.51 13.60 1.91
N THR A 632 43.14 13.50 0.64
CA THR A 632 42.24 12.47 0.10
C THR A 632 43.00 11.52 -0.83
N GLY A 633 42.61 10.25 -0.90
CA GLY A 633 43.23 9.28 -1.82
C GLY A 633 42.59 7.90 -1.82
N SER A 634 43.09 7.00 -2.66
CA SER A 634 42.66 5.60 -2.60
C SER A 634 43.39 4.84 -1.50
N ILE A 635 42.72 3.86 -0.89
CA ILE A 635 43.35 2.90 0.03
C ILE A 635 44.49 2.13 -0.67
N TYR A 636 44.37 1.89 -1.97
CA TYR A 636 45.37 1.15 -2.76
C TYR A 636 46.60 1.99 -3.14
N ASP A 637 46.55 3.31 -2.96
CA ASP A 637 47.69 4.22 -3.18
C ASP A 637 48.57 4.37 -1.92
N ILE A 638 48.22 3.67 -0.83
CA ILE A 638 48.96 3.73 0.43
C ILE A 638 50.21 2.86 0.33
N GLU A 639 51.37 3.47 0.57
CA GLU A 639 52.63 2.77 0.69
C GLU A 639 52.96 2.49 2.16
N VAL A 640 53.21 1.22 2.48
CA VAL A 640 53.70 0.81 3.80
C VAL A 640 55.23 0.69 3.78
N LYS A 641 55.93 1.53 4.53
CA LYS A 641 57.40 1.52 4.67
C LYS A 641 57.80 1.72 6.12
N GLU A 642 58.72 0.88 6.61
CA GLU A 642 59.29 1.00 7.97
C GLU A 642 58.20 1.13 9.06
N ASP A 643 57.16 0.29 8.99
CA ASP A 643 55.99 0.30 9.89
C ASP A 643 55.19 1.63 9.91
N GLN A 644 55.20 2.39 8.82
CA GLN A 644 54.44 3.63 8.64
C GLN A 644 53.69 3.63 7.31
N CYS A 645 52.52 4.27 7.27
CA CYS A 645 51.78 4.49 6.04
C CYS A 645 52.10 5.85 5.43
N TYR A 646 52.19 5.89 4.10
CA TYR A 646 52.36 7.10 3.32
C TYR A 646 51.31 7.16 2.20
N LEU A 647 50.72 8.34 2.00
CA LEU A 647 49.89 8.64 0.83
C LEU A 647 50.54 9.80 0.08
N TYR A 648 50.88 9.58 -1.19
CA TYR A 648 51.60 10.55 -2.04
C TYR A 648 52.88 11.11 -1.37
N GLY A 649 53.61 10.25 -0.66
CA GLY A 649 54.84 10.61 0.06
C GLY A 649 54.64 11.35 1.38
N LYS A 650 53.40 11.63 1.80
CA LYS A 650 53.07 12.19 3.11
C LYS A 650 52.80 11.09 4.11
N LYS A 651 53.49 11.13 5.26
CA LYS A 651 53.25 10.19 6.36
C LYS A 651 51.85 10.40 6.91
N ILE A 652 51.14 9.31 7.21
CA ILE A 652 49.77 9.33 7.73
C ILE A 652 49.78 8.97 9.21
N ASP A 653 49.13 9.78 10.05
CA ASP A 653 48.95 9.50 11.48
C ASP A 653 47.55 8.97 11.81
N CYS A 654 46.56 9.29 10.98
CA CYS A 654 45.16 8.92 11.16
C CYS A 654 44.45 8.73 9.81
N PHE A 655 43.59 7.73 9.72
CA PHE A 655 42.68 7.55 8.59
C PHE A 655 41.27 8.03 8.93
N TYR A 656 40.63 8.78 8.05
CA TYR A 656 39.20 8.57 7.84
C TYR A 656 39.00 7.48 6.79
N ARG A 657 38.44 6.34 7.17
CA ARG A 657 38.22 5.18 6.32
C ARG A 657 36.77 5.15 5.83
N PHE A 658 36.56 5.59 4.60
CA PHE A 658 35.39 5.16 3.82
C PHE A 658 35.69 3.80 3.17
N TYR A 659 36.07 2.85 4.03
CA TYR A 659 36.47 1.49 3.68
C TYR A 659 36.15 0.61 4.89
N PRO A 660 35.48 -0.54 4.71
CA PRO A 660 35.06 -1.39 5.83
C PRO A 660 36.24 -1.94 6.64
N LEU A 661 36.12 -1.97 7.97
CA LEU A 661 37.19 -2.44 8.84
C LEU A 661 37.53 -3.92 8.63
N ASP A 662 36.52 -4.76 8.40
CA ASP A 662 36.66 -6.20 8.11
C ASP A 662 37.46 -6.46 6.82
N TRP A 663 37.36 -5.58 5.83
CA TRP A 663 38.07 -5.76 4.55
C TRP A 663 39.58 -5.59 4.67
N PHE A 664 40.07 -4.94 5.74
CA PHE A 664 41.51 -4.84 5.97
C PHE A 664 42.17 -6.19 6.25
N PHE A 665 41.41 -7.16 6.77
CA PHE A 665 41.93 -8.46 7.18
C PHE A 665 41.48 -9.60 6.27
N ASP A 666 40.60 -9.30 5.29
CA ASP A 666 40.24 -10.27 4.25
C ASP A 666 41.35 -10.35 3.19
N PRO A 667 41.96 -11.53 2.98
CA PRO A 667 43.04 -11.74 2.02
C PRO A 667 42.71 -11.31 0.58
N LYS A 668 41.42 -11.26 0.22
CA LYS A 668 40.94 -10.87 -1.11
C LYS A 668 41.36 -9.45 -1.50
N TYR A 669 41.51 -8.55 -0.54
CA TYR A 669 41.77 -7.13 -0.79
C TYR A 669 43.25 -6.74 -0.69
N GLU A 670 44.11 -7.65 -0.22
CA GLU A 670 45.57 -7.48 -0.16
C GLU A 670 46.06 -6.20 0.59
N VAL A 671 45.28 -5.71 1.57
CA VAL A 671 45.59 -4.50 2.38
C VAL A 671 45.94 -4.81 3.85
N GLU A 672 46.21 -6.06 4.18
CA GLU A 672 46.48 -6.55 5.55
C GLU A 672 47.59 -5.77 6.27
N ALA A 673 48.64 -5.37 5.55
CA ALA A 673 49.74 -4.58 6.11
C ALA A 673 49.26 -3.22 6.67
N ILE A 674 48.21 -2.63 6.10
CA ILE A 674 47.59 -1.39 6.59
C ILE A 674 46.77 -1.69 7.85
N GLY A 675 46.00 -2.79 7.85
CA GLY A 675 45.23 -3.26 9.00
C GLY A 675 46.11 -3.54 10.23
N GLU A 676 47.27 -4.17 10.03
CA GLU A 676 48.26 -4.36 11.10
C GLU A 676 48.75 -3.04 11.71
N LEU A 677 48.88 -1.98 10.90
CA LEU A 677 49.31 -0.67 11.39
C LEU A 677 48.20 0.07 12.13
N ILE A 678 46.93 -0.17 11.81
CA ILE A 678 45.80 0.27 12.64
C ILE A 678 45.89 -0.37 14.05
N ASN A 679 46.35 -1.63 14.13
CA ASN A 679 46.55 -2.33 15.42
C ASN A 679 47.76 -1.83 16.23
N LYS A 680 48.66 -1.06 15.61
CA LYS A 680 49.97 -0.68 16.17
C LYS A 680 50.10 0.83 16.38
N SER A 681 49.99 1.62 15.31
CA SER A 681 50.58 2.97 15.26
C SER A 681 49.72 4.06 14.61
N ILE A 682 48.65 3.70 13.89
CA ILE A 682 47.77 4.61 13.14
C ILE A 682 46.38 4.66 13.77
N PHE A 683 45.80 5.85 13.90
CA PHE A 683 44.41 6.01 14.37
C PHE A 683 43.38 5.85 13.24
N SER A 684 42.15 5.51 13.63
CA SER A 684 41.03 5.32 12.70
C SER A 684 39.84 6.20 13.06
N ILE A 685 39.23 6.79 12.04
CA ILE A 685 37.94 7.47 12.00
C ILE A 685 37.14 6.80 10.87
N ASN A 686 35.94 6.26 11.00
CA ASN A 686 35.20 6.02 12.22
C ASN A 686 36.03 5.24 13.28
N PRO A 687 35.64 5.40 14.56
CA PRO A 687 36.22 4.63 15.67
C PRO A 687 36.22 3.13 15.35
N VAL A 688 37.23 2.38 15.76
CA VAL A 688 37.32 0.92 15.45
C VAL A 688 36.17 0.13 16.05
N SER A 689 35.58 0.63 17.15
CA SER A 689 34.40 0.05 17.78
C SER A 689 33.10 0.21 16.97
N SER A 690 33.07 1.06 15.93
CA SER A 690 31.88 1.26 15.08
C SER A 690 31.49 0.04 14.24
N ILE A 691 32.38 -0.95 14.10
CA ILE A 691 32.04 -2.25 13.50
C ILE A 691 31.05 -3.06 14.35
N ILE A 692 30.96 -2.81 15.66
CA ILE A 692 30.00 -3.48 16.56
C ILE A 692 28.56 -3.20 16.12
N PRO A 693 28.10 -1.93 16.06
CA PRO A 693 26.75 -1.63 15.59
C PRO A 693 26.56 -1.95 14.09
N GLN A 694 27.61 -1.96 13.26
CA GLN A 694 27.51 -2.36 11.85
C GLN A 694 26.99 -3.80 11.65
N SER A 695 27.30 -4.70 12.59
CA SER A 695 26.83 -6.09 12.51
C SER A 695 25.32 -6.16 12.69
N LYS A 696 24.63 -6.90 11.82
CA LYS A 696 23.18 -7.13 11.94
C LYS A 696 22.83 -7.97 13.18
N GLY A 697 23.80 -8.68 13.75
CA GLY A 697 23.70 -9.32 15.06
C GLY A 697 23.45 -8.34 16.22
N PHE A 698 23.79 -7.05 16.03
CA PHE A 698 23.62 -6.01 17.04
C PHE A 698 22.16 -5.85 17.50
N PHE A 699 21.19 -5.90 16.57
CA PHE A 699 19.78 -5.82 16.95
C PHE A 699 19.33 -7.05 17.73
N SER A 700 19.84 -8.24 17.40
CA SER A 700 19.58 -9.45 18.20
C SER A 700 20.15 -9.30 19.62
N ALA A 701 21.34 -8.71 19.76
CA ALA A 701 21.93 -8.43 21.08
C ALA A 701 21.08 -7.43 21.88
N ILE A 702 20.57 -6.36 21.26
CA ILE A 702 19.63 -5.42 21.89
C ILE A 702 18.39 -6.15 22.42
N TYR A 703 17.79 -7.04 21.62
CA TYR A 703 16.61 -7.79 22.04
C TYR A 703 16.89 -8.80 23.15
N GLU A 704 18.08 -9.41 23.17
CA GLU A 704 18.48 -10.27 24.29
C GLU A 704 18.63 -9.44 25.58
N LEU A 705 19.24 -8.26 25.48
CA LEU A 705 19.42 -7.35 26.60
C LEU A 705 18.10 -6.78 27.16
N LEU A 706 17.02 -6.73 26.36
CA LEU A 706 15.68 -6.37 26.85
C LEU A 706 15.15 -7.32 27.94
N LYS A 707 15.64 -8.56 28.00
CA LYS A 707 15.26 -9.56 29.01
C LYS A 707 15.89 -9.28 30.38
N TYR A 708 16.81 -8.33 30.47
CA TYR A 708 17.55 -7.96 31.67
C TYR A 708 17.29 -6.50 32.05
N ASP A 709 17.65 -6.11 33.27
CA ASP A 709 17.51 -4.73 33.78
C ASP A 709 18.61 -3.78 33.28
N PHE A 710 19.03 -3.94 32.02
CA PHE A 710 20.04 -3.08 31.39
C PHE A 710 19.44 -1.77 30.84
N TYR A 711 18.25 -1.86 30.24
CA TYR A 711 17.52 -0.72 29.69
C TYR A 711 16.48 -0.17 30.67
N SER A 712 16.28 1.14 30.70
CA SER A 712 15.14 1.76 31.41
C SER A 712 13.81 1.40 30.75
N GLU A 713 12.69 1.61 31.44
CA GLU A 713 11.37 1.35 30.87
C GLU A 713 11.05 2.24 29.67
N GLU A 714 11.58 3.47 29.63
CA GLU A 714 11.51 4.37 28.48
C GLU A 714 12.33 3.82 27.30
N GLU A 715 13.58 3.40 27.53
CA GLU A 715 14.45 2.82 26.50
C GLU A 715 13.83 1.53 25.91
N LYS A 716 13.29 0.65 26.77
CA LYS A 716 12.60 -0.58 26.33
C LYS A 716 11.44 -0.27 25.38
N LYS A 717 10.63 0.76 25.68
CA LYS A 717 9.52 1.20 24.82
C LYS A 717 10.02 1.71 23.48
N LEU A 718 11.11 2.49 23.46
CA LEU A 718 11.70 3.01 22.23
C LEU A 718 12.25 1.89 21.34
N ILE A 719 12.95 0.91 21.93
CA ILE A 719 13.46 -0.26 21.22
C ILE A 719 12.32 -1.03 20.56
N VAL A 720 11.29 -1.42 21.32
CA VAL A 720 10.14 -2.17 20.78
C VAL A 720 9.36 -1.35 19.74
N LYS A 721 9.29 -0.02 19.92
CA LYS A 721 8.61 0.87 18.99
C LYS A 721 9.34 0.96 17.65
N TYR A 722 10.65 1.13 17.64
CA TYR A 722 11.40 1.49 16.43
C TYR A 722 12.26 0.38 15.83
N ILE A 723 12.69 -0.61 16.61
CA ILE A 723 13.49 -1.73 16.10
C ILE A 723 12.55 -2.90 15.80
N PRO A 724 12.61 -3.54 14.63
CA PRO A 724 11.92 -4.80 14.37
C PRO A 724 12.56 -5.95 15.16
N TYR A 725 11.74 -6.91 15.64
CA TYR A 725 12.27 -8.04 16.41
C TYR A 725 13.29 -8.81 15.57
N THR A 726 14.48 -9.01 16.13
CA THR A 726 15.62 -9.64 15.47
C THR A 726 16.19 -10.72 16.40
N THR A 727 16.49 -11.89 15.85
CA THR A 727 16.92 -13.08 16.61
C THR A 727 17.84 -13.97 15.78
N PHE A 728 18.61 -14.82 16.44
CA PHE A 728 19.35 -15.92 15.80
C PHE A 728 18.52 -17.21 15.67
N ASP A 729 17.39 -17.29 16.37
CA ASP A 729 16.51 -18.45 16.36
C ASP A 729 15.16 -18.11 15.69
N PRO A 730 14.92 -18.56 14.45
CA PRO A 730 13.71 -18.24 13.72
C PRO A 730 12.45 -18.82 14.39
N THR A 731 12.57 -19.83 15.25
CA THR A 731 11.42 -20.42 15.97
C THR A 731 10.85 -19.50 17.05
N SER A 732 11.61 -18.46 17.44
CA SER A 732 11.18 -17.45 18.41
C SER A 732 10.33 -16.33 17.80
N LEU A 733 10.22 -16.26 16.47
CA LEU A 733 9.42 -15.26 15.76
C LEU A 733 7.92 -15.55 15.91
N LYS A 734 7.11 -14.48 15.95
CA LYS A 734 5.65 -14.59 16.15
C LYS A 734 4.88 -15.06 14.93
N ASN A 735 5.47 -14.92 13.75
CA ASN A 735 4.85 -15.27 12.48
C ASN A 735 5.93 -15.80 11.52
N GLU A 736 5.50 -16.45 10.45
CA GLU A 736 6.40 -17.06 9.48
C GLU A 736 7.03 -16.05 8.50
N ASN A 737 6.60 -14.78 8.52
CA ASN A 737 7.14 -13.71 7.67
C ASN A 737 8.34 -13.02 8.34
N TYR A 738 9.54 -13.42 7.93
CA TYR A 738 10.78 -12.78 8.33
C TYR A 738 11.76 -12.61 7.17
N ILE A 739 12.80 -11.82 7.44
CA ILE A 739 13.92 -11.52 6.55
C ILE A 739 15.17 -12.14 7.14
N VAL A 740 15.90 -12.90 6.33
CA VAL A 740 17.23 -13.40 6.65
C VAL A 740 18.26 -12.39 6.21
N LYS A 741 19.17 -12.02 7.11
CA LYS A 741 20.24 -11.08 6.80
C LYS A 741 21.61 -11.60 7.28
N PRO A 742 22.63 -11.68 6.40
CA PRO A 742 24.00 -12.00 6.82
C PRO A 742 24.56 -10.92 7.77
N LEU A 743 25.35 -11.34 8.77
CA LEU A 743 25.83 -10.47 9.85
C LEU A 743 26.53 -9.20 9.34
N LEU A 744 27.49 -9.34 8.42
CA LEU A 744 28.27 -8.23 7.87
C LEU A 744 27.93 -7.92 6.39
N GLY A 745 26.80 -8.44 5.87
CA GLY A 745 26.35 -8.17 4.50
C GLY A 745 26.12 -6.68 4.23
N ARG A 746 26.24 -6.22 2.98
CA ARG A 746 26.11 -4.79 2.61
C ARG A 746 25.27 -4.67 1.33
N GLU A 747 24.68 -3.49 1.09
CA GLU A 747 23.93 -3.19 -0.15
C GLU A 747 22.81 -4.19 -0.51
N GLY A 748 22.17 -4.78 0.50
CA GLY A 748 21.11 -5.78 0.28
C GLY A 748 21.59 -7.15 -0.20
N SER A 749 22.91 -7.39 -0.25
CA SER A 749 23.49 -8.68 -0.67
C SER A 749 23.02 -9.82 0.24
N ASP A 750 22.59 -10.92 -0.38
CA ASP A 750 22.17 -12.16 0.28
C ASP A 750 21.03 -11.99 1.32
N ILE A 751 20.25 -10.91 1.21
CA ILE A 751 18.98 -10.79 1.89
C ILE A 751 18.01 -11.77 1.24
N LYS A 752 17.39 -12.64 2.05
CA LYS A 752 16.36 -13.57 1.60
C LYS A 752 15.09 -13.39 2.40
N LEU A 753 13.95 -13.49 1.73
CA LEU A 753 12.66 -13.49 2.38
C LEU A 753 12.33 -14.93 2.79
N SER A 754 11.72 -15.09 3.96
CA SER A 754 11.33 -16.41 4.51
C SER A 754 10.58 -17.30 3.52
N TYR A 755 9.68 -16.75 2.71
CA TYR A 755 8.94 -17.50 1.69
C TYR A 755 9.79 -17.94 0.48
N GLU A 756 11.01 -17.43 0.34
CA GLU A 756 11.97 -17.83 -0.72
C GLU A 756 12.92 -18.94 -0.25
N LEU A 757 12.80 -19.40 1.00
CA LEU A 757 13.70 -20.38 1.61
C LEU A 757 13.14 -21.79 1.53
N ASP A 758 13.87 -22.67 0.83
CA ASP A 758 13.64 -24.12 0.94
C ASP A 758 14.18 -24.68 2.27
N ASN A 759 15.32 -24.16 2.73
CA ASN A 759 16.02 -24.55 3.95
C ASN A 759 16.64 -23.32 4.63
N LEU A 760 16.92 -23.43 5.93
CA LEU A 760 17.66 -22.40 6.65
C LEU A 760 19.09 -22.27 6.09
N PRO A 761 19.64 -21.04 6.03
CA PRO A 761 21.01 -20.84 5.54
C PRO A 761 22.05 -21.50 6.45
N GLU A 762 23.14 -21.99 5.86
CA GLU A 762 24.28 -22.58 6.58
C GLU A 762 25.32 -21.53 7.04
N TYR A 763 25.14 -20.25 6.68
CA TYR A 763 26.01 -19.14 7.08
C TYR A 763 25.43 -18.32 8.24
N ASP A 764 26.31 -17.60 8.95
CA ASP A 764 25.91 -16.78 10.09
C ASP A 764 25.02 -15.61 9.66
N CYS A 765 23.79 -15.64 10.17
CA CYS A 765 22.75 -14.69 9.82
C CYS A 765 21.83 -14.44 11.01
N VAL A 766 21.07 -13.34 10.89
CA VAL A 766 19.94 -13.05 11.78
C VAL A 766 18.63 -13.14 11.03
N PHE A 767 17.58 -13.45 11.78
CA PHE A 767 16.19 -13.45 11.34
C PHE A 767 15.49 -12.23 11.94
N GLN A 768 14.98 -11.37 11.08
CA GLN A 768 14.30 -10.12 11.48
C GLN A 768 12.84 -10.13 11.02
N GLU A 769 11.91 -9.75 11.89
CA GLU A 769 10.51 -9.55 11.51
C GLU A 769 10.38 -8.60 10.31
N THR A 770 9.58 -8.97 9.33
CA THR A 770 9.35 -8.13 8.15
C THR A 770 8.60 -6.84 8.52
N VAL A 771 9.12 -5.69 8.07
CA VAL A 771 8.42 -4.41 8.15
C VAL A 771 7.56 -4.23 6.90
N LYS A 772 6.27 -3.93 7.11
CA LYS A 772 5.29 -3.71 6.03
C LYS A 772 5.40 -2.28 5.50
N GLY A 773 6.43 -2.02 4.71
CA GLY A 773 6.77 -0.68 4.19
C GLY A 773 5.62 -0.02 3.43
N ALA A 774 5.43 1.29 3.65
CA ALA A 774 4.56 2.09 2.82
C ALA A 774 5.22 2.31 1.45
N THR A 775 4.46 2.09 0.38
CA THR A 775 4.89 2.44 -0.98
C THR A 775 4.41 3.84 -1.35
N LEU A 776 5.14 4.47 -2.26
CA LEU A 776 4.76 5.73 -2.88
C LEU A 776 4.89 5.61 -4.40
N LYS A 777 4.01 6.29 -5.12
CA LYS A 777 3.94 6.22 -6.59
C LYS A 777 4.91 7.21 -7.24
N PHE A 778 6.00 6.70 -7.79
CA PHE A 778 7.06 7.47 -8.45
C PHE A 778 6.95 7.41 -9.97
N THR A 779 7.53 8.42 -10.63
CA THR A 779 7.85 8.40 -12.06
C THR A 779 9.21 7.72 -12.23
N VAL A 780 9.24 6.59 -12.93
CA VAL A 780 10.48 5.88 -13.26
C VAL A 780 10.84 6.17 -14.70
N LYS A 781 12.11 6.57 -14.92
CA LYS A 781 12.64 6.84 -16.26
C LYS A 781 13.87 5.97 -16.51
N CYS A 782 13.88 5.33 -17.67
CA CYS A 782 15.05 4.61 -18.18
C CYS A 782 15.23 4.92 -19.67
N ASN A 783 16.32 4.42 -20.26
CA ASN A 783 16.63 4.67 -21.68
C ASN A 783 15.57 4.15 -22.67
N THR A 784 14.64 3.29 -22.22
CA THR A 784 13.61 2.66 -23.06
C THR A 784 12.21 3.22 -22.85
N GLY A 785 11.97 4.02 -21.80
CA GLY A 785 10.63 4.53 -21.52
C GLY A 785 10.49 5.25 -20.19
N THR A 786 9.27 5.71 -19.93
CA THR A 786 8.85 6.33 -18.69
C THR A 786 7.52 5.72 -18.27
N TRP A 787 7.40 5.30 -17.02
CA TRP A 787 6.17 4.76 -16.44
C TRP A 787 6.04 5.22 -14.99
N SER A 788 4.94 4.83 -14.34
CA SER A 788 4.73 5.07 -12.92
C SER A 788 4.68 3.75 -12.16
N GLU A 789 5.34 3.72 -11.01
CA GLU A 789 5.52 2.50 -10.22
C GLU A 789 5.43 2.81 -8.72
N ASN A 790 4.90 1.86 -7.94
CA ASN A 790 4.88 1.93 -6.49
C ASN A 790 6.23 1.45 -5.94
N LEU A 791 7.02 2.36 -5.37
CA LEU A 791 8.36 2.07 -4.85
C LEU A 791 8.45 2.32 -3.34
N TYR A 792 9.42 1.68 -2.69
CA TYR A 792 9.67 1.78 -1.26
C TYR A 792 10.72 2.86 -0.96
N PRO A 793 10.37 3.93 -0.23
CA PRO A 793 11.32 4.92 0.25
C PRO A 793 12.02 4.42 1.53
N ILE A 794 13.34 4.29 1.47
CA ILE A 794 14.21 4.12 2.64
C ILE A 794 14.82 5.48 2.99
N ILE A 795 14.64 5.86 4.25
CA ILE A 795 15.10 7.13 4.80
C ILE A 795 16.34 6.89 5.65
N GLY A 796 17.51 7.12 5.07
CA GLY A 796 18.78 7.09 5.77
C GLY A 796 18.99 8.37 6.59
N THR A 797 18.93 8.30 7.92
CA THR A 797 19.25 9.43 8.79
C THR A 797 20.72 9.38 9.18
N TYR A 798 21.47 10.43 8.86
CA TYR A 798 22.87 10.53 9.27
C TYR A 798 22.98 10.85 10.75
N ILE A 799 23.96 10.22 11.39
CA ILE A 799 24.36 10.48 12.76
C ILE A 799 25.83 10.88 12.82
N VAL A 800 26.13 11.91 13.63
CA VAL A 800 27.50 12.28 14.00
C VAL A 800 27.64 12.21 15.52
N GLY A 801 28.56 11.38 16.00
CA GLY A 801 28.55 10.96 17.41
C GLY A 801 27.26 10.22 17.75
N ASP A 802 26.41 10.86 18.53
CA ASP A 802 25.08 10.39 18.94
C ASP A 802 23.93 11.36 18.53
N ASN A 803 24.19 12.30 17.61
CA ASN A 803 23.22 13.33 17.20
C ASN A 803 22.80 13.17 15.74
N PHE A 804 21.55 13.52 15.43
CA PHE A 804 21.06 13.60 14.05
C PHE A 804 21.79 14.70 13.28
N ALA A 805 22.21 14.42 12.05
CA ALA A 805 22.97 15.34 11.22
C ALA A 805 22.32 15.69 9.87
N GLY A 806 21.48 14.82 9.33
CA GLY A 806 20.89 14.99 8.00
C GLY A 806 20.18 13.74 7.52
N ILE A 807 19.77 13.73 6.25
CA ILE A 807 18.97 12.69 5.64
C ILE A 807 19.42 12.40 4.20
N TYR A 808 19.33 11.13 3.82
CA TYR A 808 19.53 10.61 2.48
C TYR A 808 18.41 9.62 2.19
N THR A 809 17.77 9.74 1.03
CA THR A 809 16.62 8.92 0.69
C THR A 809 16.88 8.12 -0.57
N ARG A 810 16.69 6.80 -0.45
CA ARG A 810 16.73 5.85 -1.57
C ARG A 810 15.34 5.32 -1.83
N VAL A 811 14.98 5.22 -3.10
CA VAL A 811 13.67 4.75 -3.54
C VAL A 811 13.88 3.62 -4.52
N GLY A 812 13.30 2.45 -4.25
CA GLY A 812 13.44 1.30 -5.14
C GLY A 812 12.48 0.16 -4.83
N SER A 813 12.87 -1.04 -5.22
CA SER A 813 12.09 -2.26 -5.01
C SER A 813 12.03 -2.64 -3.51
N LYS A 814 11.32 -3.73 -3.19
CA LYS A 814 11.16 -4.26 -1.82
C LYS A 814 12.48 -4.49 -1.09
N ILE A 815 13.52 -4.90 -1.84
CA ILE A 815 14.89 -4.96 -1.34
C ILE A 815 15.67 -3.86 -2.08
N THR A 816 16.27 -2.94 -1.33
CA THR A 816 17.10 -1.89 -1.92
C THR A 816 18.41 -2.47 -2.44
N ASP A 817 18.75 -2.11 -3.67
CA ASP A 817 19.96 -2.55 -4.36
C ASP A 817 20.61 -1.37 -5.12
N SER A 818 21.51 -1.70 -6.05
CA SER A 818 22.26 -0.72 -6.84
C SER A 818 21.42 0.03 -7.90
N ILE A 819 20.13 -0.28 -8.09
CA ILE A 819 19.26 0.42 -9.05
C ILE A 819 18.29 1.39 -8.38
N CYS A 820 18.38 1.55 -7.06
CA CYS A 820 17.62 2.57 -6.34
C CYS A 820 17.88 3.98 -6.88
N MET A 821 16.82 4.79 -6.90
CA MET A 821 16.89 6.22 -7.24
C MET A 821 17.08 7.06 -5.98
N TYR A 822 17.83 8.16 -6.10
CA TYR A 822 17.83 9.25 -5.14
C TYR A 822 16.63 10.18 -5.38
N SER A 823 15.86 10.46 -4.34
CA SER A 823 14.82 11.50 -4.35
C SER A 823 14.99 12.36 -3.11
N PRO A 824 15.05 13.70 -3.21
CA PRO A 824 15.21 14.55 -2.03
C PRO A 824 13.94 14.51 -1.17
N LEU A 825 14.14 14.60 0.14
CA LEU A 825 13.06 14.65 1.13
C LEU A 825 12.99 16.04 1.75
N TYR A 826 11.81 16.64 1.71
CA TYR A 826 11.55 17.94 2.32
C TYR A 826 10.40 17.85 3.32
N THR A 827 10.40 18.74 4.31
CA THR A 827 9.27 18.86 5.23
C THR A 827 8.24 19.85 4.74
N ILE A 828 6.97 19.56 5.05
CA ILE A 828 5.83 20.44 4.78
C ILE A 828 5.01 20.68 6.06
N GLU A 829 4.45 21.88 6.19
CA GLU A 829 3.44 22.21 7.20
C GLU A 829 2.06 22.08 6.58
N ARG A 830 1.18 21.28 7.20
CA ARG A 830 -0.21 21.13 6.77
C ARG A 830 -1.11 22.02 7.63
N GLU A 831 -2.03 22.73 7.00
CA GLU A 831 -3.00 23.57 7.73
C GLU A 831 -3.84 22.68 8.68
N GLY A 832 -3.68 22.88 9.99
CA GLY A 832 -4.40 22.13 11.03
C GLY A 832 -3.54 21.54 12.15
N ASP A 833 -2.21 21.57 12.04
CA ASP A 833 -1.28 21.04 13.07
C ASP A 833 -0.89 22.08 14.17
N ASN A 834 -1.77 23.06 14.46
CA ASN A 834 -1.61 24.01 15.59
C ASN A 834 -2.53 23.66 16.76
#